data_AF-A0A2E6N709-F1
#
_entry.id   AF-A0A2E6N709-F1
#
_cell.length_a   1.000
_cell.length_b   1.000
_cell.length_c   1.000
_cell.angle_alpha   90.00
_cell.angle_beta   90.00
_cell.angle_gamma   90.00
#
_symmetry.space_group_name_H-M   'P 1'
#
loop_
_entity.id
_entity.type
_entity.pdbx_description
1 polymer ?
#
loop_
_entity_poly.entity_id
_entity_poly.type
_entity_poly.pdbx_seq_one_letter_code
_entity_poly.pdbx_strand_id
1 'polypeptide(L)'
;MKNYFGLLIFFFSFSLFSSEKSSLSIQDSLKIENYKNHIDTYKYISRDNYNNEYFLDKAYNYADSIISIENDNNYAREIKKSILLTKKTIKNNVISKIEFFEFYSGIPQYYGFIDDAIEYAYDSAISQLLNTKYKVLGNVPLSDASITSILVRKSCDSKSDPKCLEDETFEIINQTLISNTNHRIIQSNELFPILGMENSSNLLDGSITEENINEIIDYLQLDRLGIFTVNNIDVINNKVWFVNTDFKTYEKSEGFLESIFAKGYTVDKRDLSFFHLLVVFILAIIFVSLAYGLSLFFNRKNILIATRDSNKELILSLLNKVKYVALYFILPIILSFIIIYVCSFIIPRGDVDVGEINVNVWILLLTILMSFLPIIINLVFVSRLNIESFHTPLGYTFFVNSCLYAAYFPIFIFSYIQKETYPFEIHILLIFITLLIGNILGRSCFKYGIKTKNSYMRRQEITGLLLGVILLIIFNRSIIYELSVQNLFLSFIIITPISILHHRLDIYFDRLFSQKSKESTERKANDEFSYVKSVMNPEEIYQKVKDKMSESNNLKIMLIEAPMGIGKTRSLKESFPNFKQNNWNVFYGDCNEKQDDAVSFEPFLQAFSRLIGENWNSRSESTDKIAKGIISIASDTTGISIPHTNFSSSAEKTKRENQTMNEISLEIIDKLTTNNKKVLFVMEDVHWIDPETLTLLKHFIETVNRNSFLRKKLCIIITVRAEIKDYYRGLNYQELKKELNNLDAKTKNLFDLKTLLDSNDFNLTDFIKNLSVEDNGFKMASSSMNQINTLFNKYNEQLQSESKDKLTPLYIINTLDVWIDEHDLIYSEDGYFLTEKKDIESLPDIENLDSHYHKIFDDFEEKWSRVLESASVIGNQFDADILAKVWHFDLLDVLKFLERAVDKDLLEDVSHQDNIYRFCDKRIISALKSYFKDDKIKQDGERQIITEYNKRYLRTQSHIIENPEKQKTEDLLKVIRRMLPLEDYVKQSNILILDIICRYLYSNKLGKLDAFRNLLEKHDFPDLPPLLKKLRIIADDVNFTFTKKQEILEELSEEEIRKSKLPSSAVDPLANDLRLLIILEI
;
A
#
# COMPACT_ATOMS: atom_id res chain seq x y z
N MET A 1 -15.86 5.73 24.26
CA MET A 1 -15.91 4.62 25.23
C MET A 1 -16.09 5.02 26.69
N LYS A 2 -15.48 6.12 27.20
CA LYS A 2 -15.78 6.64 28.56
C LYS A 2 -17.28 6.89 28.84
N ASN A 3 -18.08 7.13 27.80
CA ASN A 3 -19.48 7.53 27.92
C ASN A 3 -20.48 6.36 27.90
N TYR A 4 -20.09 5.16 27.44
CA TYR A 4 -20.97 3.98 27.48
C TYR A 4 -21.11 3.40 28.90
N PHE A 5 -20.07 3.57 29.72
CA PHE A 5 -20.05 3.14 31.13
C PHE A 5 -21.01 3.95 32.01
N GLY A 6 -21.16 5.25 31.75
CA GLY A 6 -22.13 6.10 32.48
C GLY A 6 -23.59 5.77 32.15
N LEU A 7 -23.84 5.25 30.95
CA LEU A 7 -25.18 4.87 30.47
C LEU A 7 -25.65 3.55 31.10
N LEU A 8 -24.71 2.62 31.36
CA LEU A 8 -24.97 1.34 32.02
C LEU A 8 -25.36 1.53 33.50
N ILE A 9 -24.77 2.52 34.17
CA ILE A 9 -25.12 2.91 35.54
C ILE A 9 -26.53 3.56 35.60
N PHE A 10 -26.92 4.30 34.56
CA PHE A 10 -28.23 4.95 34.50
C PHE A 10 -29.38 3.94 34.31
N PHE A 11 -29.22 2.93 33.45
CA PHE A 11 -30.27 1.92 33.21
C PHE A 11 -30.44 0.89 34.33
N PHE A 12 -29.38 0.53 35.06
CA PHE A 12 -29.47 -0.38 36.21
C PHE A 12 -30.23 0.21 37.42
N SER A 13 -30.48 1.52 37.43
CA SER A 13 -31.25 2.17 38.50
C SER A 13 -32.78 1.99 38.39
N PHE A 14 -33.28 1.42 37.28
CA PHE A 14 -34.72 1.35 36.98
C PHE A 14 -35.36 -0.04 37.11
N SER A 15 -34.60 -1.12 37.37
CA SER A 15 -35.13 -2.48 37.31
C SER A 15 -35.50 -3.14 38.66
N LEU A 16 -35.48 -2.37 39.75
CA LEU A 16 -35.83 -2.85 41.09
C LEU A 16 -37.33 -2.77 41.41
N PHE A 17 -38.26 -3.20 40.55
CA PHE A 17 -39.67 -3.37 40.96
C PHE A 17 -40.45 -4.33 40.05
N SER A 18 -40.59 -5.59 40.46
CA SER A 18 -41.83 -6.34 40.27
C SER A 18 -41.84 -7.60 41.15
N SER A 19 -42.63 -7.58 42.22
CA SER A 19 -43.00 -8.79 42.97
C SER A 19 -44.49 -9.03 42.76
N GLU A 20 -44.87 -10.14 42.12
CA GLU A 20 -46.26 -10.55 42.03
C GLU A 20 -46.66 -11.39 43.24
N LYS A 21 -47.82 -11.03 43.81
CA LYS A 21 -48.51 -11.71 44.91
C LYS A 21 -49.39 -12.83 44.35
N SER A 22 -49.37 -13.99 44.99
CA SER A 22 -50.41 -15.01 44.85
C SER A 22 -51.31 -15.04 46.08
N SER A 23 -52.62 -14.96 45.91
CA SER A 23 -53.60 -15.22 46.97
C SER A 23 -54.69 -16.15 46.46
N LEU A 24 -54.91 -17.28 47.14
CA LEU A 24 -56.23 -17.87 47.37
C LEU A 24 -56.14 -18.94 48.47
N SER A 25 -57.13 -18.90 49.36
CA SER A 25 -57.23 -19.65 50.62
C SER A 25 -57.90 -21.01 50.42
N ILE A 26 -57.15 -22.07 50.70
CA ILE A 26 -57.65 -23.44 50.89
C ILE A 26 -57.09 -23.92 52.24
N GLN A 27 -57.86 -24.71 52.99
CA GLN A 27 -57.42 -25.32 54.25
C GLN A 27 -56.03 -25.97 54.10
N ASP A 28 -55.15 -25.68 55.06
CA ASP A 28 -53.71 -25.94 54.95
C ASP A 28 -53.36 -27.43 54.76
N SER A 29 -54.17 -28.37 55.24
CA SER A 29 -53.94 -29.82 55.09
C SER A 29 -54.20 -30.34 53.67
N LEU A 30 -55.34 -29.99 53.06
CA LEU A 30 -55.68 -30.31 51.66
C LEU A 30 -54.67 -29.71 50.68
N LYS A 31 -54.15 -28.52 51.02
CA LYS A 31 -53.13 -27.83 50.24
C LYS A 31 -51.78 -28.56 50.28
N ILE A 32 -51.38 -29.12 51.42
CA ILE A 32 -50.17 -29.94 51.55
C ILE A 32 -50.28 -31.22 50.70
N GLU A 33 -51.42 -31.90 50.72
CA GLU A 33 -51.62 -33.13 49.93
C GLU A 33 -51.58 -32.86 48.42
N ASN A 34 -52.20 -31.77 47.96
CA ASN A 34 -52.07 -31.32 46.58
C ASN A 34 -50.62 -30.98 46.22
N TYR A 35 -49.87 -30.31 47.10
CA TYR A 35 -48.45 -30.04 46.85
C TYR A 35 -47.59 -31.30 46.78
N LYS A 36 -47.89 -32.35 47.56
CA LYS A 36 -47.23 -33.65 47.44
C LYS A 36 -47.47 -34.27 46.06
N ASN A 37 -48.72 -34.24 45.57
CA ASN A 37 -49.05 -34.71 44.22
C ASN A 37 -48.30 -33.91 43.14
N HIS A 38 -48.27 -32.58 43.24
CA HIS A 38 -47.54 -31.72 42.32
C HIS A 38 -46.02 -32.01 42.30
N ILE A 39 -45.42 -32.26 43.48
CA ILE A 39 -44.01 -32.66 43.59
C ILE A 39 -43.75 -33.97 42.84
N ASP A 40 -44.61 -34.97 43.00
CA ASP A 40 -44.43 -36.26 42.35
C ASP A 40 -44.69 -36.18 40.83
N THR A 41 -45.64 -35.35 40.39
CA THR A 41 -45.86 -35.00 38.97
C THR A 41 -44.61 -34.37 38.36
N TYR A 42 -44.06 -33.30 38.96
CA TYR A 42 -42.86 -32.65 38.42
C TYR A 42 -41.61 -33.54 38.48
N LYS A 43 -41.49 -34.41 39.49
CA LYS A 43 -40.42 -35.42 39.52
C LYS A 43 -40.57 -36.46 38.42
N TYR A 44 -41.79 -36.87 38.11
CA TYR A 44 -42.05 -37.77 36.99
C TYR A 44 -41.64 -37.11 35.67
N ILE A 45 -42.15 -35.91 35.40
CA ILE A 45 -41.84 -35.13 34.19
C ILE A 45 -40.33 -34.89 34.07
N SER A 46 -39.67 -34.55 35.18
CA SER A 46 -38.22 -34.37 35.18
C SER A 46 -37.50 -35.67 34.78
N ARG A 47 -37.84 -36.81 35.39
CA ARG A 47 -37.18 -38.10 35.09
C ARG A 47 -37.40 -38.56 33.66
N ASP A 48 -38.61 -38.36 33.13
CA ASP A 48 -38.96 -38.67 31.75
C ASP A 48 -38.12 -37.84 30.77
N ASN A 49 -37.78 -36.61 31.15
CA ASN A 49 -36.89 -35.70 30.40
C ASN A 49 -35.45 -35.69 30.93
N TYR A 50 -34.86 -36.86 31.15
CA TYR A 50 -33.44 -37.01 31.55
C TYR A 50 -33.03 -36.29 32.85
N ASN A 51 -33.95 -36.18 33.81
CA ASN A 51 -33.84 -35.40 35.04
C ASN A 51 -33.69 -33.89 34.80
N ASN A 52 -34.41 -33.34 33.82
CA ASN A 52 -34.39 -31.91 33.50
C ASN A 52 -34.53 -31.04 34.77
N GLU A 53 -33.57 -30.12 34.93
CA GLU A 53 -33.39 -29.32 36.14
C GLU A 53 -34.52 -28.32 36.36
N TYR A 54 -35.14 -27.81 35.29
CA TYR A 54 -36.25 -26.87 35.35
C TYR A 54 -37.44 -27.45 36.15
N PHE A 55 -37.81 -28.70 35.87
CA PHE A 55 -38.91 -29.37 36.58
C PHE A 55 -38.50 -29.77 38.01
N LEU A 56 -37.22 -30.07 38.26
CA LEU A 56 -36.71 -30.28 39.62
C LEU A 56 -36.83 -29.01 40.46
N ASP A 57 -36.58 -27.83 39.89
CA ASP A 57 -36.76 -26.55 40.58
C ASP A 57 -38.22 -26.25 40.89
N LYS A 58 -39.15 -26.58 39.98
CA LYS A 58 -40.58 -26.49 40.28
C LYS A 58 -40.98 -27.43 41.42
N ALA A 59 -40.52 -28.68 41.41
CA ALA A 59 -40.76 -29.62 42.51
C ALA A 59 -40.15 -29.12 43.84
N TYR A 60 -38.96 -28.54 43.80
CA TYR A 60 -38.28 -27.97 44.96
C TYR A 60 -39.07 -26.78 45.55
N ASN A 61 -39.61 -25.89 44.70
CA ASN A 61 -40.42 -24.76 45.14
C ASN A 61 -41.73 -25.18 45.82
N TYR A 62 -42.37 -26.26 45.35
CA TYR A 62 -43.53 -26.84 46.04
C TYR A 62 -43.14 -27.47 47.38
N ALA A 63 -41.96 -28.11 47.48
CA ALA A 63 -41.46 -28.60 48.76
C ALA A 63 -41.15 -27.46 49.75
N ASP A 64 -40.62 -26.33 49.26
CA ASP A 64 -40.48 -25.10 50.06
C ASP A 64 -41.83 -24.53 50.51
N SER A 65 -42.84 -24.61 49.64
CA SER A 65 -44.21 -24.21 49.97
C SER A 65 -44.85 -25.10 51.03
N ILE A 66 -44.51 -26.40 51.08
CA ILE A 66 -44.94 -27.28 52.19
C ILE A 66 -44.24 -26.88 53.49
N ILE A 67 -42.93 -26.61 53.46
CA ILE A 67 -42.17 -26.21 54.66
C ILE A 67 -42.67 -24.88 55.22
N SER A 68 -43.06 -23.93 54.36
CA SER A 68 -43.59 -22.64 54.81
C SER A 68 -44.94 -22.76 55.51
N ILE A 69 -45.73 -23.79 55.19
CA ILE A 69 -47.00 -24.12 55.87
C ILE A 69 -46.73 -24.97 57.12
N GLU A 70 -45.91 -26.01 57.00
CA GLU A 70 -45.56 -26.96 58.06
C GLU A 70 -44.04 -27.13 58.16
N ASN A 71 -43.42 -26.34 59.05
CA ASN A 71 -41.96 -26.22 59.17
C ASN A 71 -41.24 -27.55 59.45
N ASP A 72 -41.87 -28.48 60.17
CA ASP A 72 -41.31 -29.78 60.57
C ASP A 72 -41.73 -30.96 59.68
N ASN A 73 -42.25 -30.70 58.48
CA ASN A 73 -42.66 -31.76 57.56
C ASN A 73 -41.45 -32.60 57.07
N ASN A 74 -41.34 -33.83 57.57
CA ASN A 74 -40.25 -34.76 57.23
C ASN A 74 -40.23 -35.14 55.75
N TYR A 75 -41.39 -35.28 55.10
CA TYR A 75 -41.49 -35.60 53.68
C TYR A 75 -40.84 -34.50 52.83
N ALA A 76 -41.19 -33.22 53.05
CA ALA A 76 -40.63 -32.11 52.29
C ALA A 76 -39.11 -31.98 52.45
N ARG A 77 -38.58 -32.20 53.67
CA ARG A 77 -37.13 -32.19 53.91
C ARG A 77 -36.39 -33.33 53.19
N GLU A 78 -36.92 -34.55 53.26
CA GLU A 78 -36.35 -35.72 52.56
C GLU A 78 -36.40 -35.54 51.03
N ILE A 79 -37.51 -35.04 50.50
CA ILE A 79 -37.66 -34.75 49.07
C ILE A 79 -36.65 -33.70 48.62
N LYS A 80 -36.47 -32.60 49.37
CA LYS A 80 -35.46 -31.58 49.03
C LYS A 80 -34.05 -32.16 49.00
N LYS A 81 -33.68 -33.01 49.97
CA LYS A 81 -32.38 -33.71 49.96
C LYS A 81 -32.25 -34.58 48.73
N SER A 82 -33.28 -35.33 48.37
CA SER A 82 -33.30 -36.18 47.17
C SER A 82 -33.14 -35.36 45.88
N ILE A 83 -33.88 -34.25 45.73
CA ILE A 83 -33.77 -33.36 44.56
C ILE A 83 -32.36 -32.76 44.47
N LEU A 84 -31.79 -32.30 45.59
CA LEU A 84 -30.42 -31.77 45.63
C LEU A 84 -29.37 -32.84 45.29
N LEU A 85 -29.59 -34.09 45.69
CA LEU A 85 -28.72 -35.20 45.32
C LEU A 85 -28.81 -35.49 43.82
N THR A 86 -30.02 -35.53 43.25
CA THR A 86 -30.22 -35.68 41.79
C THR A 86 -29.53 -34.56 41.02
N LYS A 87 -29.74 -33.29 41.42
CA LYS A 87 -29.06 -32.13 40.82
C LYS A 87 -27.54 -32.24 40.86
N LYS A 88 -26.97 -32.76 41.96
CA LYS A 88 -25.52 -33.02 42.07
C LYS A 88 -25.04 -34.10 41.10
N THR A 89 -25.81 -35.18 40.94
CA THR A 89 -25.46 -36.29 40.04
C THR A 89 -25.47 -35.86 38.58
N ILE A 90 -26.44 -35.05 38.16
CA ILE A 90 -26.60 -34.62 36.76
C ILE A 90 -25.89 -33.32 36.43
N LYS A 91 -25.14 -32.74 37.37
CA LYS A 91 -24.55 -31.40 37.26
C LYS A 91 -23.70 -31.21 36.00
N ASN A 92 -23.08 -32.28 35.49
CA ASN A 92 -22.26 -32.23 34.29
C ASN A 92 -22.98 -32.75 33.05
N ASN A 93 -24.23 -33.18 33.16
CA ASN A 93 -25.02 -33.65 32.03
C ASN A 93 -25.42 -32.46 31.16
N VAL A 94 -25.52 -32.71 29.86
CA VAL A 94 -25.86 -31.70 28.85
C VAL A 94 -27.17 -30.99 29.19
N ILE A 95 -28.21 -31.74 29.57
CA ILE A 95 -29.54 -31.21 29.92
C ILE A 95 -29.54 -30.22 31.10
N SER A 96 -28.61 -30.38 32.05
CA SER A 96 -28.48 -29.48 33.21
C SER A 96 -27.56 -28.30 32.90
N LYS A 97 -26.55 -28.50 32.05
CA LYS A 97 -25.54 -27.47 31.74
C LYS A 97 -25.94 -26.50 30.65
N ILE A 98 -26.87 -26.87 29.78
CA ILE A 98 -27.31 -26.06 28.64
C ILE A 98 -28.79 -25.75 28.82
N GLU A 99 -29.09 -24.50 29.18
CA GLU A 99 -30.44 -24.07 29.61
C GLU A 99 -31.55 -24.42 28.63
N PHE A 100 -31.34 -24.19 27.33
CA PHE A 100 -32.34 -24.40 26.27
C PHE A 100 -32.10 -25.69 25.46
N PHE A 101 -31.41 -26.68 26.04
CA PHE A 101 -30.96 -27.88 25.32
C PHE A 101 -32.05 -28.55 24.48
N GLU A 102 -33.23 -28.77 25.07
CA GLU A 102 -34.34 -29.47 24.42
C GLU A 102 -34.79 -28.76 23.14
N PHE A 103 -34.81 -27.43 23.13
CA PHE A 103 -35.23 -26.62 21.98
C PHE A 103 -34.31 -26.74 20.77
N TYR A 104 -33.05 -27.15 20.96
CA TYR A 104 -32.13 -27.39 19.84
C TYR A 104 -32.45 -28.69 19.07
N SER A 105 -33.24 -29.60 19.65
CA SER A 105 -33.79 -30.78 18.96
C SER A 105 -35.13 -30.51 18.27
N GLY A 106 -35.73 -29.34 18.52
CA GLY A 106 -37.08 -28.99 18.12
C GLY A 106 -37.92 -28.54 19.33
N ILE A 107 -39.16 -28.14 19.09
CA ILE A 107 -40.08 -27.80 20.18
C ILE A 107 -40.47 -29.11 20.91
N PRO A 108 -40.32 -29.19 22.25
CA PRO A 108 -40.72 -30.38 22.99
C PRO A 108 -42.19 -30.76 22.77
N GLN A 109 -42.45 -32.04 22.51
CA GLN A 109 -43.78 -32.55 22.17
C GLN A 109 -44.81 -32.38 23.29
N TYR A 110 -44.36 -32.28 24.53
CA TYR A 110 -45.21 -32.05 25.70
C TYR A 110 -45.64 -30.58 25.86
N TYR A 111 -45.28 -29.65 24.97
CA TYR A 111 -45.83 -28.29 24.96
C TYR A 111 -47.04 -28.21 24.03
N GLY A 112 -48.22 -27.93 24.60
CA GLY A 112 -49.47 -27.76 23.86
C GLY A 112 -49.68 -26.30 23.45
N PHE A 113 -49.78 -26.02 22.14
CA PHE A 113 -49.91 -24.65 21.62
C PHE A 113 -51.26 -24.33 20.96
N ILE A 114 -52.01 -25.35 20.49
CA ILE A 114 -53.20 -25.16 19.67
C ILE A 114 -54.40 -25.85 20.34
N ASP A 115 -54.40 -27.18 20.35
CA ASP A 115 -55.50 -27.98 20.89
C ASP A 115 -55.52 -27.97 22.42
N ASP A 116 -56.57 -28.50 23.03
CA ASP A 116 -56.66 -28.56 24.48
C ASP A 116 -55.48 -29.34 25.07
N ALA A 117 -54.80 -28.75 26.05
CA ALA A 117 -53.56 -29.31 26.59
C ALA A 117 -53.75 -30.73 27.16
N ILE A 118 -54.95 -31.04 27.63
CA ILE A 118 -55.33 -32.37 28.11
C ILE A 118 -55.36 -33.42 26.98
N GLU A 119 -55.73 -33.05 25.76
CA GLU A 119 -55.75 -33.94 24.59
C GLU A 119 -54.34 -34.39 24.25
N TYR A 120 -53.38 -33.47 24.16
CA TYR A 120 -51.96 -33.80 23.95
C TYR A 120 -51.43 -34.78 25.01
N ALA A 121 -51.90 -34.65 26.27
CA ALA A 121 -51.46 -35.51 27.35
C ALA A 121 -52.01 -36.94 27.15
N TYR A 122 -53.28 -37.06 26.76
CA TYR A 122 -53.90 -38.35 26.48
C TYR A 122 -53.40 -38.99 25.20
N ASP A 123 -53.16 -38.22 24.13
CA ASP A 123 -52.58 -38.73 22.88
C ASP A 123 -51.20 -39.35 23.13
N SER A 124 -50.37 -38.69 23.95
CA SER A 124 -49.07 -39.23 24.38
C SER A 124 -49.26 -40.51 25.19
N ALA A 125 -50.17 -40.52 26.17
CA ALA A 125 -50.41 -41.69 27.03
C ALA A 125 -50.95 -42.88 26.23
N ILE A 126 -51.93 -42.65 25.36
CA ILE A 126 -52.56 -43.67 24.52
C ILE A 126 -51.53 -44.20 23.53
N SER A 127 -50.79 -43.33 22.82
CA SER A 127 -49.77 -43.77 21.88
C SER A 127 -48.70 -44.66 22.55
N GLN A 128 -48.27 -44.33 23.76
CA GLN A 128 -47.35 -45.18 24.52
C GLN A 128 -47.99 -46.51 24.93
N LEU A 129 -49.24 -46.50 25.40
CA LEU A 129 -49.97 -47.71 25.80
C LEU A 129 -50.18 -48.66 24.62
N LEU A 130 -50.62 -48.13 23.48
CA LEU A 130 -50.92 -48.91 22.27
C LEU A 130 -49.66 -49.54 21.67
N ASN A 131 -48.52 -48.88 21.77
CA ASN A 131 -47.23 -49.45 21.35
C ASN A 131 -46.64 -50.46 22.35
N THR A 132 -47.21 -50.57 23.55
CA THR A 132 -46.74 -51.51 24.57
C THR A 132 -47.24 -52.92 24.26
N LYS A 133 -46.37 -53.92 24.43
CA LYS A 133 -46.72 -55.32 24.21
C LYS A 133 -47.47 -55.89 25.40
N TYR A 134 -48.63 -56.49 25.15
CA TYR A 134 -49.41 -57.13 26.20
C TYR A 134 -49.28 -58.66 26.12
N LYS A 135 -48.60 -59.25 27.11
CA LYS A 135 -48.28 -60.69 27.13
C LYS A 135 -49.53 -61.56 27.04
N VAL A 136 -50.62 -61.13 27.69
CA VAL A 136 -51.88 -61.87 27.74
C VAL A 136 -52.59 -61.91 26.37
N LEU A 137 -52.25 -60.99 25.44
CA LEU A 137 -52.78 -60.93 24.08
C LEU A 137 -51.73 -61.32 23.02
N GLY A 138 -50.82 -62.25 23.35
CA GLY A 138 -49.88 -62.81 22.37
C GLY A 138 -48.60 -62.00 22.15
N ASN A 139 -48.28 -61.04 23.02
CA ASN A 139 -47.03 -60.27 22.99
C ASN A 139 -46.81 -59.44 21.70
N VAL A 140 -47.90 -59.06 21.03
CA VAL A 140 -47.95 -58.04 19.97
C VAL A 140 -48.17 -56.66 20.58
N PRO A 141 -47.85 -55.55 19.88
CA PRO A 141 -48.30 -54.22 20.27
C PRO A 141 -49.81 -54.23 20.53
N LEU A 142 -50.25 -53.56 21.59
CA LEU A 142 -51.67 -53.53 21.96
C LEU A 142 -52.52 -52.98 20.81
N SER A 143 -52.03 -52.01 20.03
CA SER A 143 -52.71 -51.49 18.82
C SER A 143 -53.16 -52.60 17.87
N ASP A 144 -52.38 -53.68 17.75
CA ASP A 144 -52.59 -54.71 16.75
C ASP A 144 -53.47 -55.86 17.27
N ALA A 145 -53.77 -55.88 18.57
CA ALA A 145 -54.56 -56.93 19.18
C ALA A 145 -56.05 -56.82 18.78
N SER A 146 -56.59 -57.88 18.19
CA SER A 146 -58.01 -57.98 17.85
C SER A 146 -58.82 -58.50 19.04
N ILE A 147 -59.25 -57.59 19.91
CA ILE A 147 -60.12 -57.87 21.07
C ILE A 147 -61.24 -56.84 21.18
N THR A 148 -62.42 -57.27 21.62
CA THR A 148 -63.51 -56.36 21.98
C THR A 148 -63.21 -55.68 23.31
N SER A 149 -63.27 -54.35 23.35
CA SER A 149 -62.92 -53.56 24.52
C SER A 149 -63.93 -52.47 24.84
N ILE A 150 -63.94 -52.01 26.08
CA ILE A 150 -64.71 -50.85 26.53
C ILE A 150 -63.76 -49.76 27.05
N LEU A 151 -64.10 -48.49 26.79
CA LEU A 151 -63.45 -47.35 27.41
C LEU A 151 -64.27 -46.90 28.63
N VAL A 152 -63.60 -46.72 29.76
CA VAL A 152 -64.19 -46.21 31.00
C VAL A 152 -63.30 -45.11 31.57
N ARG A 153 -63.89 -44.11 32.24
CA ARG A 153 -63.12 -43.12 33.01
C ARG A 153 -63.12 -43.51 34.48
N LYS A 154 -62.12 -43.06 35.22
CA LYS A 154 -62.06 -43.32 36.67
C LYS A 154 -63.12 -42.50 37.42
N SER A 155 -63.70 -43.10 38.47
CA SER A 155 -64.70 -42.44 39.30
C SER A 155 -64.14 -41.20 39.99
N CYS A 156 -65.03 -40.23 40.19
CA CYS A 156 -64.67 -38.88 40.58
C CYS A 156 -65.64 -38.36 41.65
N ASP A 157 -65.13 -37.73 42.72
CA ASP A 157 -65.93 -37.34 43.89
C ASP A 157 -66.91 -36.19 43.59
N SER A 158 -66.55 -35.28 42.67
CA SER A 158 -67.41 -34.19 42.19
C SER A 158 -67.04 -33.76 40.77
N LYS A 159 -68.03 -33.51 39.90
CA LYS A 159 -67.81 -32.94 38.55
C LYS A 159 -67.11 -31.57 38.54
N SER A 160 -67.03 -30.89 39.70
CA SER A 160 -66.30 -29.63 39.84
C SER A 160 -64.82 -29.79 40.22
N ASP A 161 -64.35 -31.02 40.47
CA ASP A 161 -62.93 -31.28 40.73
C ASP A 161 -62.17 -31.20 39.39
N PRO A 162 -61.10 -30.38 39.28
CA PRO A 162 -60.27 -30.31 38.08
C PRO A 162 -59.63 -31.64 37.67
N LYS A 163 -59.59 -32.65 38.55
CA LYS A 163 -59.15 -34.01 38.21
C LYS A 163 -60.24 -34.83 37.51
N CYS A 164 -61.47 -34.35 37.40
CA CYS A 164 -62.52 -35.07 36.69
C CYS A 164 -62.43 -34.85 35.19
N LEU A 165 -62.55 -35.95 34.45
CA LEU A 165 -62.49 -35.94 33.00
C LEU A 165 -63.83 -35.45 32.43
N GLU A 166 -63.77 -34.37 31.66
CA GLU A 166 -64.93 -33.80 30.98
C GLU A 166 -65.48 -34.74 29.90
N ASP A 167 -66.78 -34.63 29.60
CA ASP A 167 -67.46 -35.49 28.62
C ASP A 167 -66.92 -35.31 27.19
N GLU A 168 -66.50 -34.09 26.83
CA GLU A 168 -65.93 -33.79 25.53
C GLU A 168 -64.57 -34.49 25.34
N THR A 169 -63.65 -34.33 26.30
CA THR A 169 -62.35 -35.01 26.25
C THR A 169 -62.50 -36.54 26.27
N PHE A 170 -63.47 -37.08 27.01
CA PHE A 170 -63.74 -38.52 27.03
C PHE A 170 -64.15 -39.06 25.65
N GLU A 171 -64.98 -38.33 24.91
CA GLU A 171 -65.37 -38.70 23.55
C GLU A 171 -64.20 -38.56 22.55
N ILE A 172 -63.34 -37.54 22.70
CA ILE A 172 -62.14 -37.40 21.87
C ILE A 172 -61.21 -38.60 22.07
N ILE A 173 -60.98 -39.02 23.32
CA ILE A 173 -60.18 -40.21 23.62
C ILE A 173 -60.81 -41.48 23.01
N ASN A 174 -62.13 -41.61 23.08
CA ASN A 174 -62.87 -42.73 22.45
C ASN A 174 -62.57 -42.79 20.95
N GLN A 175 -62.65 -41.65 20.25
CA GLN A 175 -62.35 -41.56 18.81
C GLN A 175 -60.87 -41.88 18.52
N THR A 176 -59.94 -41.35 19.31
CA THR A 176 -58.50 -41.64 19.17
C THR A 176 -58.21 -43.14 19.33
N LEU A 177 -58.88 -43.84 20.24
CA LEU A 177 -58.72 -45.29 20.40
C LEU A 177 -59.27 -46.08 19.22
N ILE A 178 -60.43 -45.68 18.70
CA ILE A 178 -61.04 -46.32 17.51
C ILE A 178 -60.14 -46.15 16.28
N SER A 179 -59.52 -44.98 16.09
CA SER A 179 -58.69 -44.72 14.91
C SER A 179 -57.31 -45.38 14.97
N ASN A 180 -56.77 -45.62 16.17
CA ASN A 180 -55.39 -46.06 16.36
C ASN A 180 -55.24 -47.52 16.83
N THR A 181 -56.34 -48.30 16.90
CA THR A 181 -56.30 -49.70 17.32
C THR A 181 -57.17 -50.60 16.45
N ASN A 182 -56.81 -51.90 16.41
CA ASN A 182 -57.65 -52.97 15.86
C ASN A 182 -58.66 -53.53 16.87
N HIS A 183 -58.78 -52.90 18.05
CA HIS A 183 -59.75 -53.29 19.05
C HIS A 183 -61.16 -52.90 18.57
N ARG A 184 -62.16 -53.74 18.85
CA ARG A 184 -63.56 -53.35 18.71
C ARG A 184 -63.99 -52.60 19.96
N ILE A 185 -64.01 -51.26 19.92
CA ILE A 185 -64.45 -50.44 21.04
C ILE A 185 -65.98 -50.38 21.10
N ILE A 186 -66.56 -50.90 22.20
CA ILE A 186 -68.02 -50.88 22.44
C ILE A 186 -68.46 -49.44 22.71
N GLN A 187 -69.42 -48.96 21.93
CA GLN A 187 -69.98 -47.61 22.06
C GLN A 187 -71.08 -47.56 23.12
N SER A 188 -71.33 -46.38 23.70
CA SER A 188 -72.37 -46.15 24.73
C SER A 188 -73.76 -46.64 24.29
N ASN A 189 -74.12 -46.41 23.02
CA ASN A 189 -75.38 -46.85 22.44
C ASN A 189 -75.50 -48.39 22.34
N GLU A 190 -74.38 -49.11 22.25
CA GLU A 190 -74.36 -50.59 22.25
C GLU A 190 -74.48 -51.16 23.67
N LEU A 191 -74.14 -50.39 24.71
CA LEU A 191 -74.25 -50.78 26.11
C LEU A 191 -75.67 -50.63 26.67
N PHE A 192 -76.43 -49.62 26.24
CA PHE A 192 -77.78 -49.36 26.75
C PHE A 192 -78.75 -50.55 26.63
N PRO A 193 -78.77 -51.31 25.52
CA PRO A 193 -79.62 -52.51 25.41
C PRO A 193 -79.15 -53.68 26.28
N ILE A 194 -77.89 -53.68 26.72
CA ILE A 194 -77.27 -54.77 27.51
C ILE A 194 -77.53 -54.54 28.99
N LEU A 195 -77.15 -53.36 29.51
CA LEU A 195 -77.14 -53.06 30.95
C LEU A 195 -78.26 -52.10 31.40
N GLY A 196 -78.94 -51.43 30.46
CA GLY A 196 -79.81 -50.29 30.73
C GLY A 196 -79.05 -48.96 30.85
N MET A 197 -79.75 -47.82 30.69
CA MET A 197 -79.12 -46.49 30.66
C MET A 197 -78.32 -46.17 31.93
N GLU A 198 -78.90 -46.39 33.11
CA GLU A 198 -78.28 -46.03 34.39
C GLU A 198 -77.00 -46.84 34.66
N ASN A 199 -77.05 -48.17 34.52
CA ASN A 199 -75.89 -49.03 34.73
C ASN A 199 -74.80 -48.80 33.66
N SER A 200 -75.18 -48.50 32.42
CA SER A 200 -74.22 -48.15 31.36
C SER A 200 -73.48 -46.85 31.68
N SER A 201 -74.19 -45.80 32.10
CA SER A 201 -73.58 -44.54 32.53
C SER A 201 -72.67 -44.75 33.75
N ASN A 202 -73.13 -45.50 34.75
CA ASN A 202 -72.34 -45.81 35.94
C ASN A 202 -71.06 -46.59 35.61
N LEU A 203 -71.12 -47.53 34.66
CA LEU A 203 -69.96 -48.29 34.18
C LEU A 203 -68.95 -47.39 33.47
N LEU A 204 -69.42 -46.55 32.54
CA LEU A 204 -68.56 -45.59 31.81
C LEU A 204 -67.90 -44.58 32.75
N ASP A 205 -68.58 -44.18 33.83
CA ASP A 205 -68.09 -43.29 34.87
C ASP A 205 -67.30 -44.01 36.00
N GLY A 206 -66.87 -45.25 35.76
CA GLY A 206 -65.86 -45.94 36.56
C GLY A 206 -66.38 -46.90 37.62
N SER A 207 -67.70 -47.13 37.69
CA SER A 207 -68.34 -48.09 38.61
C SER A 207 -68.28 -49.52 38.03
N ILE A 208 -67.07 -50.05 37.89
CA ILE A 208 -66.82 -51.36 37.29
C ILE A 208 -67.17 -52.47 38.29
N THR A 209 -68.30 -53.17 38.08
CA THR A 209 -68.69 -54.38 38.82
C THR A 209 -68.52 -55.63 37.97
N GLU A 210 -68.16 -56.75 38.60
CA GLU A 210 -68.05 -58.05 37.90
C GLU A 210 -69.40 -58.47 37.31
N GLU A 211 -70.52 -58.12 37.94
CA GLU A 211 -71.86 -58.37 37.45
C GLU A 211 -72.11 -57.71 36.09
N ASN A 212 -71.82 -56.41 35.96
CA ASN A 212 -71.97 -55.67 34.70
C ASN A 212 -71.04 -56.21 33.60
N ILE A 213 -69.81 -56.59 33.94
CA ILE A 213 -68.87 -57.17 32.95
C ILE A 213 -69.33 -58.55 32.49
N ASN A 214 -69.79 -59.41 33.42
CA ASN A 214 -70.28 -60.74 33.10
C ASN A 214 -71.52 -60.67 32.19
N GLU A 215 -72.43 -59.71 32.40
CA GLU A 215 -73.58 -59.48 31.51
C GLU A 215 -73.15 -59.10 30.08
N ILE A 216 -72.15 -58.21 29.93
CA ILE A 216 -71.61 -57.85 28.61
C ILE A 216 -70.98 -59.07 27.92
N ILE A 217 -70.19 -59.85 28.64
CA ILE A 217 -69.51 -61.04 28.12
C ILE A 217 -70.51 -62.10 27.65
N ASP A 218 -71.53 -62.38 28.47
CA ASP A 218 -72.55 -63.37 28.16
C ASP A 218 -73.44 -62.92 26.99
N TYR A 219 -73.78 -61.63 26.90
CA TYR A 219 -74.59 -61.08 25.80
C TYR A 219 -73.83 -61.06 24.46
N LEU A 220 -72.55 -60.65 24.47
CA LEU A 220 -71.72 -60.55 23.26
C LEU A 220 -70.98 -61.85 22.92
N GLN A 221 -71.11 -62.90 23.72
CA GLN A 221 -70.43 -64.20 23.57
C GLN A 221 -68.90 -64.07 23.43
N LEU A 222 -68.29 -63.31 24.33
CA LEU A 222 -66.85 -63.05 24.32
C LEU A 222 -66.11 -64.04 25.23
N ASP A 223 -64.92 -64.48 24.84
CA ASP A 223 -64.04 -65.23 25.77
C ASP A 223 -63.46 -64.30 26.84
N ARG A 224 -63.16 -63.06 26.45
CA ARG A 224 -62.57 -62.03 27.30
C ARG A 224 -62.99 -60.63 26.86
N LEU A 225 -63.03 -59.70 27.81
CA LEU A 225 -63.29 -58.28 27.56
C LEU A 225 -62.05 -57.44 27.88
N GLY A 226 -61.65 -56.56 26.96
CA GLY A 226 -60.65 -55.53 27.21
C GLY A 226 -61.27 -54.30 27.87
N ILE A 227 -60.56 -53.67 28.80
CA ILE A 227 -61.03 -52.48 29.52
C ILE A 227 -59.90 -51.45 29.48
N PHE A 228 -60.15 -50.35 28.78
CA PHE A 228 -59.34 -49.15 28.83
C PHE A 228 -59.87 -48.24 29.93
N THR A 229 -59.04 -47.87 30.90
CA THR A 229 -59.38 -46.87 31.91
C THR A 229 -58.57 -45.60 31.68
N VAL A 230 -59.22 -44.44 31.70
CA VAL A 230 -58.57 -43.12 31.61
C VAL A 230 -58.76 -42.30 32.87
N ASN A 231 -57.72 -41.57 33.28
CA ASN A 231 -57.74 -40.80 34.52
C ASN A 231 -56.79 -39.59 34.49
N ASN A 232 -57.24 -38.43 35.00
CA ASN A 232 -56.33 -37.32 35.31
C ASN A 232 -55.67 -37.60 36.66
N ILE A 233 -54.34 -37.73 36.68
CA ILE A 233 -53.57 -37.93 37.91
C ILE A 233 -53.46 -36.61 38.67
N ASP A 234 -53.09 -35.54 37.96
CA ASP A 234 -52.83 -34.23 38.55
C ASP A 234 -53.04 -33.10 37.54
N VAL A 235 -53.48 -31.95 38.04
CA VAL A 235 -53.69 -30.72 37.27
C VAL A 235 -53.11 -29.57 38.06
N ILE A 236 -52.04 -28.97 37.53
CA ILE A 236 -51.28 -27.93 38.24
C ILE A 236 -51.60 -26.58 37.61
N ASN A 237 -52.34 -25.73 38.33
CA ASN A 237 -52.72 -24.37 37.93
C ASN A 237 -53.35 -24.29 36.52
N ASN A 238 -54.04 -25.34 36.06
CA ASN A 238 -54.55 -25.51 34.68
C ASN A 238 -53.49 -25.34 33.59
N LYS A 239 -52.21 -25.44 33.95
CA LYS A 239 -51.04 -25.23 33.08
C LYS A 239 -50.27 -26.51 32.84
N VAL A 240 -50.32 -27.47 33.76
CA VAL A 240 -49.70 -28.79 33.57
C VAL A 240 -50.75 -29.84 33.80
N TRP A 241 -50.94 -30.69 32.80
CA TRP A 241 -51.86 -31.83 32.82
C TRP A 241 -51.04 -33.10 32.90
N PHE A 242 -51.37 -33.99 33.84
CA PHE A 242 -50.73 -35.29 33.98
C PHE A 242 -51.79 -36.38 34.04
N VAL A 243 -51.77 -37.29 33.08
CA VAL A 243 -52.84 -38.27 32.85
C VAL A 243 -52.30 -39.70 32.83
N ASN A 244 -53.19 -40.65 33.06
CA ASN A 244 -52.95 -42.08 32.98
C ASN A 244 -53.96 -42.73 32.04
N THR A 245 -53.48 -43.67 31.24
CA THR A 245 -54.32 -44.62 30.51
C THR A 245 -53.84 -46.02 30.87
N ASP A 246 -54.75 -46.86 31.35
CA ASP A 246 -54.48 -48.28 31.61
C ASP A 246 -55.33 -49.19 30.75
N PHE A 247 -54.81 -50.38 30.47
CA PHE A 247 -55.51 -51.45 29.80
C PHE A 247 -55.36 -52.74 30.61
N LYS A 248 -56.48 -53.40 30.85
CA LYS A 248 -56.57 -54.72 31.48
C LYS A 248 -57.62 -55.55 30.78
N THR A 249 -57.56 -56.86 30.96
CA THR A 249 -58.60 -57.76 30.44
C THR A 249 -59.26 -58.51 31.56
N TYR A 250 -60.54 -58.83 31.37
CA TYR A 250 -61.32 -59.66 32.28
C TYR A 250 -61.73 -60.95 31.58
N GLU A 251 -61.56 -62.07 32.27
CA GLU A 251 -62.02 -63.41 31.85
C GLU A 251 -62.85 -64.03 32.98
N LYS A 252 -63.96 -64.70 32.66
CA LYS A 252 -64.90 -65.22 33.66
C LYS A 252 -64.28 -66.28 34.59
N SER A 253 -63.25 -66.99 34.12
CA SER A 253 -62.52 -68.05 34.81
C SER A 253 -61.41 -67.51 35.74
N GLU A 254 -60.73 -66.43 35.33
CA GLU A 254 -59.51 -65.92 35.97
C GLU A 254 -59.68 -64.53 36.62
N GLY A 255 -60.80 -63.84 36.36
CA GLY A 255 -61.07 -62.48 36.82
C GLY A 255 -60.27 -61.43 36.04
N PHE A 256 -59.92 -60.32 36.71
CA PHE A 256 -59.08 -59.28 36.10
C PHE A 256 -57.62 -59.73 36.03
N LEU A 257 -57.05 -59.68 34.83
CA LEU A 257 -55.66 -59.98 34.57
C LEU A 257 -54.78 -58.72 34.68
N GLU A 258 -53.47 -58.92 34.74
CA GLU A 258 -52.46 -57.86 34.97
C GLU A 258 -52.66 -56.66 34.04
N SER A 259 -52.72 -55.45 34.60
CA SER A 259 -52.89 -54.22 33.81
C SER A 259 -51.57 -53.71 33.27
N ILE A 260 -51.55 -53.25 32.02
CA ILE A 260 -50.52 -52.33 31.52
C ILE A 260 -51.02 -50.90 31.60
N PHE A 261 -50.11 -49.96 31.80
CA PHE A 261 -50.47 -48.54 31.88
C PHE A 261 -49.39 -47.69 31.24
N ALA A 262 -49.79 -46.53 30.74
CA ALA A 262 -48.92 -45.48 30.27
C ALA A 262 -49.39 -44.14 30.82
N LYS A 263 -48.46 -43.22 30.98
CA LYS A 263 -48.72 -41.88 31.48
C LYS A 263 -48.33 -40.86 30.44
N GLY A 264 -49.09 -39.79 30.35
CA GLY A 264 -48.79 -38.67 29.47
C GLY A 264 -48.90 -37.36 30.22
N TYR A 265 -48.21 -36.34 29.75
CA TYR A 265 -48.27 -35.01 30.33
C TYR A 265 -48.13 -33.94 29.25
N THR A 266 -48.72 -32.78 29.56
CA THR A 266 -48.61 -31.59 28.72
C THR A 266 -48.44 -30.36 29.59
N VAL A 267 -47.67 -29.40 29.10
CA VAL A 267 -47.61 -28.04 29.62
C VAL A 267 -48.33 -27.13 28.63
N ASP A 268 -49.38 -26.47 29.09
CA ASP A 268 -50.23 -25.57 28.30
C ASP A 268 -49.50 -24.25 28.00
N LYS A 269 -49.32 -23.99 26.70
CA LYS A 269 -48.66 -22.82 26.15
C LYS A 269 -49.58 -21.99 25.24
N ARG A 270 -50.90 -22.24 25.25
CA ARG A 270 -51.87 -21.52 24.39
C ARG A 270 -52.00 -20.03 24.70
N ASP A 271 -51.76 -19.66 25.97
CA ASP A 271 -51.74 -18.24 26.38
C ASP A 271 -50.57 -17.44 25.76
N LEU A 272 -49.60 -18.11 25.13
CA LEU A 272 -48.49 -17.45 24.45
C LEU A 272 -48.98 -16.72 23.19
N SER A 273 -49.18 -15.42 23.34
CA SER A 273 -49.54 -14.57 22.22
C SER A 273 -48.38 -14.41 21.22
N PHE A 274 -48.60 -14.83 19.97
CA PHE A 274 -47.66 -14.58 18.86
C PHE A 274 -47.42 -13.08 18.62
N PHE A 275 -48.39 -12.23 18.96
CA PHE A 275 -48.26 -10.78 18.86
C PHE A 275 -47.10 -10.25 19.71
N HIS A 276 -46.83 -10.86 20.88
CA HIS A 276 -45.71 -10.45 21.71
C HIS A 276 -44.37 -10.74 21.03
N LEU A 277 -44.22 -11.85 20.30
CA LEU A 277 -43.02 -12.13 19.52
C LEU A 277 -42.80 -11.09 18.40
N LEU A 278 -43.87 -10.64 17.76
CA LEU A 278 -43.82 -9.57 16.76
C LEU A 278 -43.43 -8.23 17.38
N VAL A 279 -43.97 -7.91 18.56
CA VAL A 279 -43.57 -6.72 19.34
C VAL A 279 -42.09 -6.79 19.72
N VAL A 280 -41.61 -7.95 20.17
CA VAL A 280 -40.19 -8.18 20.51
C VAL A 280 -39.29 -7.99 19.29
N PHE A 281 -39.70 -8.48 18.13
CA PHE A 281 -38.99 -8.28 16.87
C PHE A 281 -38.89 -6.80 16.49
N ILE A 282 -39.99 -6.06 16.58
CA ILE A 282 -40.02 -4.62 16.30
C ILE A 282 -39.15 -3.86 17.31
N LEU A 283 -39.26 -4.17 18.61
CA LEU A 283 -38.45 -3.58 19.67
C LEU A 283 -36.96 -3.82 19.44
N ALA A 284 -36.57 -5.03 19.02
CA ALA A 284 -35.18 -5.34 18.67
C ALA A 284 -34.64 -4.43 17.56
N ILE A 285 -35.39 -4.25 16.47
CA ILE A 285 -35.01 -3.35 15.38
C ILE A 285 -34.87 -1.90 15.88
N ILE A 286 -35.82 -1.44 16.69
CA ILE A 286 -35.81 -0.09 17.25
C ILE A 286 -34.61 0.10 18.17
N PHE A 287 -34.32 -0.84 19.06
CA PHE A 287 -33.21 -0.72 20.01
C PHE A 287 -31.84 -0.72 19.31
N VAL A 288 -31.64 -1.60 18.31
CA VAL A 288 -30.41 -1.58 17.51
C VAL A 288 -30.28 -0.26 16.72
N SER A 289 -31.39 0.28 16.22
CA SER A 289 -31.41 1.58 15.53
C SER A 289 -31.16 2.76 16.48
N LEU A 290 -31.64 2.69 17.72
CA LEU A 290 -31.35 3.69 18.76
C LEU A 290 -29.87 3.67 19.17
N ALA A 291 -29.27 2.49 19.29
CA ALA A 291 -27.83 2.36 19.55
C ALA A 291 -26.98 3.04 18.46
N TYR A 292 -27.43 2.99 17.20
CA TYR A 292 -26.86 3.77 16.10
C TYR A 292 -26.97 5.27 16.32
N GLY A 293 -28.18 5.76 16.55
CA GLY A 293 -28.45 7.18 16.78
C GLY A 293 -27.64 7.76 17.92
N LEU A 294 -27.52 7.01 19.03
CA LEU A 294 -26.68 7.38 20.17
C LEU A 294 -25.20 7.48 19.78
N SER A 295 -24.68 6.56 18.97
CA SER A 295 -23.29 6.62 18.50
C SER A 295 -22.99 7.88 17.67
N LEU A 296 -23.95 8.33 16.86
CA LEU A 296 -23.84 9.58 16.09
C LEU A 296 -23.91 10.80 17.00
N PHE A 297 -24.78 10.77 18.00
CA PHE A 297 -24.96 11.85 18.97
C PHE A 297 -23.67 12.15 19.73
N PHE A 298 -22.93 11.12 20.15
CA PHE A 298 -21.68 11.28 20.90
C PHE A 298 -20.47 11.66 20.05
N ASN A 299 -20.51 11.48 18.73
CA ASN A 299 -19.43 11.91 17.82
C ASN A 299 -19.48 13.41 17.49
N ARG A 300 -20.51 14.15 17.94
CA ARG A 300 -20.53 15.61 17.82
C ARG A 300 -19.57 16.23 18.83
N LYS A 301 -18.58 16.97 18.32
CA LYS A 301 -17.59 17.69 19.15
C LYS A 301 -18.21 18.77 20.05
N ASN A 302 -19.41 19.27 19.76
CA ASN A 302 -20.11 20.30 20.54
C ASN A 302 -21.60 19.94 20.71
N ILE A 303 -21.95 19.32 21.84
CA ILE A 303 -23.34 18.93 22.17
C ILE A 303 -24.20 20.13 22.62
N LEU A 304 -23.56 21.21 23.09
CA LEU A 304 -24.24 22.38 23.68
C LEU A 304 -24.76 23.43 22.67
N ILE A 305 -24.48 23.28 21.38
CA ILE A 305 -24.91 24.21 20.32
C ILE A 305 -25.74 23.45 19.27
N ALA A 306 -26.77 22.73 19.72
CA ALA A 306 -27.69 22.04 18.82
C ALA A 306 -28.85 22.97 18.44
N THR A 307 -28.92 23.39 17.17
CA THR A 307 -30.07 24.13 16.61
C THR A 307 -31.25 23.18 16.39
N ARG A 308 -32.49 23.73 16.34
CA ARG A 308 -33.73 22.94 16.15
C ARG A 308 -33.70 22.09 14.85
N ASP A 309 -33.05 22.58 13.80
CA ASP A 309 -32.91 21.88 12.52
C ASP A 309 -31.91 20.72 12.60
N SER A 310 -30.85 20.87 13.41
CA SER A 310 -29.84 19.84 13.66
C SER A 310 -30.38 18.59 14.38
N ASN A 311 -31.42 18.76 15.21
CA ASN A 311 -32.11 17.67 15.87
C ASN A 311 -33.10 16.97 14.94
N LYS A 312 -33.75 17.71 14.02
CA LYS A 312 -34.60 17.13 12.97
C LYS A 312 -33.79 16.25 12.02
N GLU A 313 -32.62 16.69 11.59
CA GLU A 313 -31.71 15.88 10.77
C GLU A 313 -31.25 14.59 11.47
N LEU A 314 -31.00 14.65 12.78
CA LEU A 314 -30.64 13.48 13.58
C LEU A 314 -31.77 12.45 13.64
N ILE A 315 -33.01 12.90 13.88
CA ILE A 315 -34.20 12.04 13.91
C ILE A 315 -34.44 11.45 12.52
N LEU A 316 -34.31 12.25 11.45
CA LEU A 316 -34.45 11.78 10.07
C LEU A 316 -33.37 10.75 9.71
N SER A 317 -32.12 10.97 10.15
CA SER A 317 -31.03 10.02 9.99
C SER A 317 -31.29 8.70 10.72
N LEU A 318 -31.86 8.77 11.93
CA LEU A 318 -32.23 7.60 12.74
C LEU A 318 -33.37 6.81 12.07
N LEU A 319 -34.41 7.49 11.58
CA LEU A 319 -35.52 6.89 10.83
C LEU A 319 -35.08 6.23 9.52
N ASN A 320 -34.22 6.90 8.75
CA ASN A 320 -33.65 6.32 7.54
C ASN A 320 -32.82 5.06 7.84
N LYS A 321 -32.23 4.97 9.05
CA LYS A 321 -31.41 3.83 9.47
C LYS A 321 -32.22 2.65 9.97
N VAL A 322 -33.42 2.86 10.51
CA VAL A 322 -34.37 1.77 10.82
C VAL A 322 -34.64 0.91 9.59
N LYS A 323 -34.81 1.53 8.41
CA LYS A 323 -34.99 0.81 7.14
C LYS A 323 -33.83 -0.14 6.84
N TYR A 324 -32.60 0.31 7.04
CA TYR A 324 -31.41 -0.50 6.78
C TYR A 324 -31.22 -1.59 7.83
N VAL A 325 -31.46 -1.30 9.11
CA VAL A 325 -31.42 -2.31 10.19
C VAL A 325 -32.45 -3.40 9.93
N ALA A 326 -33.68 -3.05 9.55
CA ALA A 326 -34.71 -4.02 9.19
C ALA A 326 -34.28 -4.92 8.02
N LEU A 327 -33.62 -4.34 7.01
CA LEU A 327 -33.08 -5.10 5.88
C LEU A 327 -31.94 -6.04 6.30
N TYR A 328 -31.08 -5.63 7.23
CA TYR A 328 -29.99 -6.46 7.75
C TYR A 328 -30.47 -7.58 8.70
N PHE A 329 -31.67 -7.46 9.27
CA PHE A 329 -32.16 -8.35 10.32
C PHE A 329 -32.78 -9.66 9.80
N ILE A 330 -33.50 -9.62 8.68
CA ILE A 330 -34.35 -10.75 8.24
C ILE A 330 -33.52 -11.98 7.87
N LEU A 331 -32.51 -11.81 7.01
CA LEU A 331 -31.73 -12.94 6.50
C LEU A 331 -30.96 -13.66 7.63
N PRO A 332 -30.28 -12.97 8.57
CA PRO A 332 -29.62 -13.63 9.68
C PRO A 332 -30.55 -14.46 10.57
N ILE A 333 -31.78 -14.00 10.86
CA ILE A 333 -32.74 -14.78 11.65
C ILE A 333 -33.06 -16.11 10.97
N ILE A 334 -33.40 -16.06 9.68
CA ILE A 334 -33.72 -17.25 8.88
C ILE A 334 -32.54 -18.21 8.88
N LEU A 335 -31.33 -17.71 8.62
CA LEU A 335 -30.12 -18.52 8.60
C LEU A 335 -29.82 -19.15 9.97
N SER A 336 -30.02 -18.42 11.07
CA SER A 336 -29.80 -18.96 12.42
C SER A 336 -30.78 -20.09 12.76
N PHE A 337 -32.05 -20.01 12.35
CA PHE A 337 -32.99 -21.14 12.48
C PHE A 337 -32.56 -22.35 11.65
N ILE A 338 -32.16 -22.13 10.39
CA ILE A 338 -31.67 -23.21 9.52
C ILE A 338 -30.44 -23.87 10.13
N ILE A 339 -29.50 -23.10 10.69
CA ILE A 339 -28.29 -23.63 11.32
C ILE A 339 -28.63 -24.44 12.57
N ILE A 340 -29.52 -23.96 13.44
CA ILE A 340 -29.97 -24.74 14.61
C ILE A 340 -30.58 -26.06 14.15
N TYR A 341 -31.43 -26.04 13.11
CA TYR A 341 -32.03 -27.25 12.54
C TYR A 341 -30.98 -28.20 11.94
N VAL A 342 -29.97 -27.69 11.22
CA VAL A 342 -28.88 -28.53 10.68
C VAL A 342 -28.02 -29.11 11.81
N CYS A 343 -27.77 -28.34 12.87
CA CYS A 343 -27.04 -28.80 14.05
C CYS A 343 -27.84 -29.79 14.91
N SER A 344 -29.16 -29.90 14.74
CA SER A 344 -29.98 -30.87 15.49
C SER A 344 -29.69 -32.31 15.08
N PHE A 345 -29.25 -32.56 13.83
CA PHE A 345 -28.91 -33.91 13.35
C PHE A 345 -27.72 -34.56 14.08
N ILE A 346 -26.89 -33.76 14.74
CA ILE A 346 -25.70 -34.21 15.47
C ILE A 346 -25.83 -33.93 16.99
N ILE A 347 -27.03 -33.63 17.47
CA ILE A 347 -27.26 -33.33 18.89
C ILE A 347 -26.96 -34.57 19.76
N PRO A 348 -26.21 -34.43 20.87
CA PRO A 348 -25.99 -35.54 21.81
C PRO A 348 -27.27 -35.87 22.58
N ARG A 349 -27.28 -36.95 23.38
CA ARG A 349 -28.37 -37.21 24.34
C ARG A 349 -28.24 -36.31 25.57
N GLY A 350 -29.36 -35.97 26.21
CA GLY A 350 -29.39 -35.02 27.33
C GLY A 350 -28.65 -35.52 28.60
N ASP A 351 -28.54 -36.83 28.77
CA ASP A 351 -27.89 -37.49 29.91
C ASP A 351 -26.37 -37.66 29.77
N VAL A 352 -25.79 -37.29 28.62
CA VAL A 352 -24.35 -37.38 28.34
C VAL A 352 -23.60 -36.28 29.11
N ASP A 353 -22.37 -36.56 29.55
CA ASP A 353 -21.50 -35.58 30.20
C ASP A 353 -21.01 -34.53 29.18
N VAL A 354 -21.04 -33.25 29.55
CA VAL A 354 -20.63 -32.14 28.67
C VAL A 354 -19.16 -32.19 28.25
N GLY A 355 -18.31 -32.89 29.00
CA GLY A 355 -16.92 -33.13 28.67
C GLY A 355 -16.70 -34.06 27.47
N GLU A 356 -17.73 -34.80 27.04
CA GLU A 356 -17.61 -35.73 25.92
C GLU A 356 -17.30 -35.02 24.60
N ILE A 357 -16.57 -35.72 23.72
CA ILE A 357 -16.06 -35.14 22.47
C ILE A 357 -17.21 -34.74 21.54
N ASN A 358 -18.24 -35.58 21.44
CA ASN A 358 -19.42 -35.31 20.60
C ASN A 358 -20.15 -34.02 21.04
N VAL A 359 -20.31 -33.79 22.35
CA VAL A 359 -20.92 -32.58 22.90
C VAL A 359 -20.06 -31.36 22.56
N ASN A 360 -18.76 -31.43 22.82
CA ASN A 360 -17.84 -30.31 22.55
C ASN A 360 -17.80 -29.95 21.05
N VAL A 361 -17.81 -30.94 20.16
CA VAL A 361 -17.89 -30.71 18.71
C VAL A 361 -19.22 -30.05 18.34
N TRP A 362 -20.34 -30.53 18.88
CA TRP A 362 -21.65 -29.93 18.63
C TRP A 362 -21.73 -28.46 19.09
N ILE A 363 -21.26 -28.17 20.32
CA ILE A 363 -21.19 -26.79 20.84
C ILE A 363 -20.26 -25.92 19.99
N LEU A 364 -19.10 -26.43 19.56
CA LEU A 364 -18.15 -25.68 18.73
C LEU A 364 -18.76 -25.34 17.35
N LEU A 365 -19.44 -26.31 16.72
CA LEU A 365 -20.12 -26.09 15.45
C LEU A 365 -21.24 -25.07 15.59
N LEU A 366 -22.08 -25.22 16.63
CA LEU A 366 -23.18 -24.29 16.90
C LEU A 366 -22.67 -22.88 17.17
N THR A 367 -21.63 -22.73 18.01
CA THR A 367 -21.03 -21.43 18.34
C THR A 367 -20.42 -20.74 17.12
N ILE A 368 -19.73 -21.45 16.23
CA ILE A 368 -19.15 -20.84 15.02
C ILE A 368 -20.25 -20.51 14.01
N LEU A 369 -21.08 -21.49 13.67
CA LEU A 369 -22.01 -21.37 12.55
C LEU A 369 -23.13 -20.37 12.84
N MET A 370 -23.74 -20.41 14.03
CA MET A 370 -24.97 -19.68 14.34
C MET A 370 -24.88 -18.16 14.15
N SER A 371 -23.68 -17.57 14.30
CA SER A 371 -23.47 -16.13 14.18
C SER A 371 -22.52 -15.74 13.04
N PHE A 372 -21.44 -16.48 12.80
CA PHE A 372 -20.44 -16.11 11.79
C PHE A 372 -20.95 -16.28 10.36
N LEU A 373 -21.61 -17.40 10.07
CA LEU A 373 -22.10 -17.69 8.73
C LEU A 373 -23.21 -16.72 8.28
N PRO A 374 -24.21 -16.38 9.14
CA PRO A 374 -25.17 -15.32 8.84
C PRO A 374 -24.55 -13.98 8.46
N ILE A 375 -23.48 -13.56 9.16
CA ILE A 375 -22.78 -12.29 8.86
C ILE A 375 -22.16 -12.34 7.47
N ILE A 376 -21.45 -13.42 7.13
CA ILE A 376 -20.77 -13.56 5.84
C ILE A 376 -21.77 -13.61 4.68
N ILE A 377 -22.79 -14.46 4.77
CA ILE A 377 -23.78 -14.61 3.71
C ILE A 377 -24.54 -13.29 3.53
N ASN A 378 -24.95 -12.65 4.62
CA ASN A 378 -25.65 -11.37 4.54
C ASN A 378 -24.75 -10.25 4.01
N LEU A 379 -23.43 -10.32 4.23
CA LEU A 379 -22.49 -9.33 3.70
C LEU A 379 -22.42 -9.41 2.17
N VAL A 380 -22.45 -10.62 1.61
CA VAL A 380 -22.50 -10.84 0.15
C VAL A 380 -23.81 -10.36 -0.45
N PHE A 381 -24.92 -10.52 0.27
CA PHE A 381 -26.23 -10.03 -0.18
C PHE A 381 -26.30 -8.50 -0.14
N VAL A 382 -25.93 -7.89 1.00
CA VAL A 382 -25.99 -6.45 1.21
C VAL A 382 -24.99 -5.69 0.34
N SER A 383 -23.80 -6.25 0.06
CA SER A 383 -22.82 -5.60 -0.82
C SER A 383 -23.28 -5.48 -2.27
N ARG A 384 -24.26 -6.28 -2.70
CA ARG A 384 -24.90 -6.16 -4.02
C ARG A 384 -26.03 -5.12 -4.03
N LEU A 385 -26.50 -4.68 -2.86
CA LEU A 385 -27.48 -3.62 -2.73
C LEU A 385 -26.73 -2.30 -2.67
N ASN A 386 -27.03 -1.37 -3.58
CA ASN A 386 -26.44 -0.03 -3.62
C ASN A 386 -26.97 0.84 -2.45
N ILE A 387 -26.64 0.46 -1.22
CA ILE A 387 -27.05 1.16 -0.01
C ILE A 387 -26.10 2.31 0.25
N GLU A 388 -26.63 3.53 0.19
CA GLU A 388 -25.90 4.74 0.54
C GLU A 388 -25.30 4.65 1.96
N SER A 389 -24.02 5.03 2.07
CA SER A 389 -23.24 5.02 3.32
C SER A 389 -22.92 3.65 3.94
N PHE A 390 -23.20 2.53 3.27
CA PHE A 390 -22.78 1.19 3.76
C PHE A 390 -21.26 1.05 3.81
N HIS A 391 -20.57 1.52 2.78
CA HIS A 391 -19.11 1.49 2.64
C HIS A 391 -18.39 2.52 3.51
N THR A 392 -18.73 2.56 4.81
CA THR A 392 -18.09 3.38 5.83
C THR A 392 -17.73 2.50 7.05
N PRO A 393 -16.73 2.87 7.89
CA PRO A 393 -16.39 2.10 9.08
C PRO A 393 -17.58 1.90 10.03
N LEU A 394 -18.42 2.93 10.16
CA LEU A 394 -19.65 2.87 10.92
C LEU A 394 -20.66 1.95 10.21
N GLY A 395 -20.85 2.09 8.90
CA GLY A 395 -21.75 1.21 8.12
C GLY A 395 -21.50 -0.27 8.35
N TYR A 396 -20.24 -0.72 8.23
CA TYR A 396 -19.86 -2.12 8.51
C TYR A 396 -20.03 -2.50 9.99
N THR A 397 -19.68 -1.61 10.92
CA THR A 397 -19.87 -1.85 12.37
C THR A 397 -21.34 -2.15 12.69
N PHE A 398 -22.24 -1.35 12.12
CA PHE A 398 -23.67 -1.49 12.37
C PHE A 398 -24.31 -2.64 11.63
N PHE A 399 -23.83 -2.94 10.43
CA PHE A 399 -24.20 -4.15 9.72
C PHE A 399 -23.87 -5.40 10.55
N VAL A 400 -22.62 -5.52 11.04
CA VAL A 400 -22.21 -6.67 11.86
C VAL A 400 -23.01 -6.72 13.17
N ASN A 401 -23.18 -5.58 13.86
CA ASN A 401 -23.98 -5.52 15.08
C ASN A 401 -25.42 -5.99 14.86
N SER A 402 -26.06 -5.54 13.77
CA SER A 402 -27.44 -5.91 13.43
C SER A 402 -27.54 -7.41 13.14
N CYS A 403 -26.61 -7.96 12.37
CA CYS A 403 -26.57 -9.39 12.06
C CYS A 403 -26.33 -10.24 13.30
N LEU A 404 -25.41 -9.83 14.18
CA LEU A 404 -25.11 -10.52 15.42
C LEU A 404 -26.33 -10.57 16.34
N TYR A 405 -26.97 -9.43 16.58
CA TYR A 405 -28.15 -9.38 17.42
C TYR A 405 -29.28 -10.24 16.86
N ALA A 406 -29.52 -10.13 15.54
CA ALA A 406 -30.52 -10.91 14.82
C ALA A 406 -30.26 -12.44 14.92
N ALA A 407 -29.01 -12.86 14.94
CA ALA A 407 -28.65 -14.28 15.03
C ALA A 407 -29.07 -14.95 16.36
N TYR A 408 -29.23 -14.20 17.45
CA TYR A 408 -29.70 -14.73 18.74
C TYR A 408 -31.22 -14.73 18.89
N PHE A 409 -31.96 -14.23 17.89
CA PHE A 409 -33.42 -14.20 17.94
C PHE A 409 -34.08 -15.57 18.25
N PRO A 410 -33.59 -16.71 17.71
CA PRO A 410 -34.12 -18.03 18.08
C PRO A 410 -34.02 -18.33 19.59
N ILE A 411 -32.93 -17.92 20.24
CA ILE A 411 -32.73 -18.16 21.68
C ILE A 411 -33.73 -17.34 22.52
N PHE A 412 -34.12 -16.14 22.06
CA PHE A 412 -35.18 -15.38 22.72
C PHE A 412 -36.54 -16.03 22.59
N ILE A 413 -36.82 -16.67 21.44
CA ILE A 413 -38.04 -17.45 21.27
C ILE A 413 -38.04 -18.64 22.23
N PHE A 414 -36.91 -19.36 22.37
CA PHE A 414 -36.79 -20.46 23.34
C PHE A 414 -37.01 -19.97 24.78
N SER A 415 -36.36 -18.87 25.15
CA SER A 415 -36.54 -18.27 26.49
C SER A 415 -37.98 -17.82 26.73
N TYR A 416 -38.64 -17.25 25.72
CA TYR A 416 -40.03 -16.78 25.83
C TYR A 416 -41.00 -17.95 25.99
N ILE A 417 -40.83 -19.03 25.21
CA ILE A 417 -41.65 -20.24 25.32
C ILE A 417 -41.49 -20.90 26.70
N GLN A 418 -40.25 -21.04 27.18
CA GLN A 418 -39.98 -21.71 28.45
C GLN A 418 -40.39 -20.87 29.67
N LYS A 419 -40.04 -19.57 29.71
CA LYS A 419 -40.22 -18.71 30.88
C LYS A 419 -41.50 -17.86 30.85
N GLU A 420 -42.23 -17.82 29.73
CA GLU A 420 -43.46 -17.03 29.51
C GLU A 420 -43.30 -15.52 29.81
N THR A 421 -42.06 -15.05 29.91
CA THR A 421 -41.71 -13.67 30.28
C THR A 421 -40.64 -13.12 29.35
N TYR A 422 -40.68 -11.82 29.10
CA TYR A 422 -39.72 -11.16 28.24
C TYR A 422 -38.52 -10.62 29.04
N PRO A 423 -37.30 -11.12 28.84
CA PRO A 423 -36.15 -10.75 29.65
C PRO A 423 -35.52 -9.42 29.19
N PHE A 424 -36.22 -8.30 29.44
CA PHE A 424 -35.83 -6.97 28.94
C PHE A 424 -34.38 -6.56 29.26
N GLU A 425 -33.90 -6.86 30.47
CA GLU A 425 -32.52 -6.54 30.90
C GLU A 425 -31.45 -7.23 30.04
N ILE A 426 -31.70 -8.49 29.69
CA ILE A 426 -30.81 -9.32 28.88
C ILE A 426 -30.65 -8.73 27.48
N HIS A 427 -31.74 -8.23 26.89
CA HIS A 427 -31.73 -7.59 25.59
C HIS A 427 -30.88 -6.32 25.56
N ILE A 428 -31.02 -5.45 26.57
CA ILE A 428 -30.22 -4.22 26.66
C ILE A 428 -28.72 -4.56 26.73
N LEU A 429 -28.35 -5.49 27.61
CA LEU A 429 -26.95 -5.86 27.82
C LEU A 429 -26.36 -6.49 26.56
N LEU A 430 -27.14 -7.31 25.86
CA LEU A 430 -26.76 -7.93 24.61
C LEU A 430 -26.42 -6.90 23.53
N ILE A 431 -27.22 -5.83 23.38
CA ILE A 431 -26.96 -4.78 22.37
C ILE A 431 -25.59 -4.14 22.57
N PHE A 432 -25.19 -3.89 23.80
CA PHE A 432 -23.87 -3.33 24.08
C PHE A 432 -22.75 -4.30 23.71
N ILE A 433 -22.92 -5.59 24.01
CA ILE A 433 -21.93 -6.61 23.69
C ILE A 433 -21.81 -6.80 22.17
N THR A 434 -22.92 -6.94 21.46
CA THR A 434 -22.92 -7.08 20.00
C THR A 434 -22.36 -5.84 19.32
N LEU A 435 -22.55 -4.64 19.89
CA LEU A 435 -21.98 -3.40 19.37
C LEU A 435 -20.45 -3.34 19.56
N LEU A 436 -19.93 -3.83 20.69
CA LEU A 436 -18.48 -3.92 20.92
C LEU A 436 -17.82 -4.91 19.97
N ILE A 437 -18.40 -6.10 19.78
CA ILE A 437 -17.92 -7.11 18.83
C ILE A 437 -18.04 -6.57 17.39
N GLY A 438 -19.19 -5.98 17.05
CA GLY A 438 -19.45 -5.38 15.75
C GLY A 438 -18.48 -4.24 15.43
N ASN A 439 -18.05 -3.46 16.42
CA ASN A 439 -17.06 -2.40 16.23
C ASN A 439 -15.66 -2.93 15.91
N ILE A 440 -15.29 -4.11 16.42
CA ILE A 440 -14.02 -4.77 16.08
C ILE A 440 -14.13 -5.37 14.68
N LEU A 441 -15.09 -6.29 14.48
CA LEU A 441 -15.26 -7.02 13.22
C LEU A 441 -15.58 -6.10 12.05
N GLY A 442 -16.52 -5.16 12.23
CA GLY A 442 -16.97 -4.25 11.18
C GLY A 442 -15.89 -3.27 10.74
N ARG A 443 -15.13 -2.68 11.67
CA ARG A 443 -14.00 -1.80 11.31
C ARG A 443 -12.91 -2.56 10.57
N SER A 444 -12.58 -3.75 11.06
CA SER A 444 -11.55 -4.57 10.45
C SER A 444 -11.96 -5.13 9.08
N CYS A 445 -13.22 -5.52 8.89
CA CYS A 445 -13.78 -5.81 7.56
C CYS A 445 -13.70 -4.60 6.63
N PHE A 446 -14.10 -3.41 7.09
CA PHE A 446 -14.06 -2.19 6.27
C PHE A 446 -12.64 -1.84 5.84
N LYS A 447 -11.69 -1.79 6.80
CA LYS A 447 -10.30 -1.42 6.52
C LYS A 447 -9.63 -2.45 5.61
N TYR A 448 -9.85 -3.74 5.86
CA TYR A 448 -9.37 -4.82 5.00
C TYR A 448 -9.93 -4.74 3.57
N GLY A 449 -11.22 -4.42 3.41
CA GLY A 449 -11.90 -4.42 2.11
C GLY A 449 -11.71 -3.17 1.27
N ILE A 450 -11.56 -1.98 1.88
CA ILE A 450 -11.59 -0.70 1.15
C ILE A 450 -10.30 0.13 1.31
N LYS A 451 -9.56 -0.02 2.43
CA LYS A 451 -8.62 1.04 2.85
C LYS A 451 -7.15 0.65 2.96
N THR A 452 -6.74 -0.60 2.77
CA THR A 452 -5.35 -0.99 3.02
C THR A 452 -4.64 -1.54 1.77
N LYS A 453 -3.88 -0.68 1.07
CA LYS A 453 -2.79 -1.11 0.18
C LYS A 453 -1.52 -1.48 0.97
N ASN A 454 -1.39 -0.98 2.20
CA ASN A 454 -0.25 -1.25 3.09
C ASN A 454 -0.33 -2.66 3.72
N SER A 455 0.73 -3.44 3.54
CA SER A 455 0.82 -4.83 4.03
C SER A 455 0.75 -4.97 5.56
N TYR A 456 1.25 -3.99 6.33
CA TYR A 456 1.23 -4.03 7.80
C TYR A 456 -0.15 -3.71 8.36
N MET A 457 -0.81 -2.67 7.82
CA MET A 457 -2.19 -2.36 8.20
C MET A 457 -3.12 -3.53 7.87
N ARG A 458 -2.92 -4.18 6.72
CA ARG A 458 -3.68 -5.40 6.37
C ARG A 458 -3.47 -6.53 7.38
N ARG A 459 -2.24 -6.76 7.88
CA ARG A 459 -1.99 -7.74 8.95
C ARG A 459 -2.69 -7.37 10.24
N GLN A 460 -2.67 -6.10 10.62
CA GLN A 460 -3.38 -5.62 11.80
C GLN A 460 -4.90 -5.82 11.67
N GLU A 461 -5.49 -5.54 10.52
CA GLU A 461 -6.92 -5.80 10.30
C GLU A 461 -7.24 -7.30 10.31
N ILE A 462 -6.37 -8.16 9.79
CA ILE A 462 -6.51 -9.62 9.93
C ILE A 462 -6.47 -10.02 11.40
N THR A 463 -5.57 -9.43 12.20
CA THR A 463 -5.55 -9.69 13.66
C THR A 463 -6.83 -9.20 14.34
N GLY A 464 -7.38 -8.06 13.91
CA GLY A 464 -8.68 -7.56 14.39
C GLY A 464 -9.83 -8.48 14.05
N LEU A 465 -9.87 -9.04 12.83
CA LEU A 465 -10.85 -10.05 12.42
C LEU A 465 -10.74 -11.33 13.25
N LEU A 466 -9.52 -11.88 13.41
CA LEU A 466 -9.28 -13.07 14.22
C LEU A 466 -9.70 -12.85 15.68
N LEU A 467 -9.30 -11.72 16.26
CA LEU A 467 -9.69 -11.31 17.61
C LEU A 467 -11.21 -11.21 17.75
N GLY A 468 -11.89 -10.61 16.78
CA GLY A 468 -13.34 -10.49 16.76
C GLY A 468 -14.05 -11.85 16.69
N VAL A 469 -13.53 -12.80 15.92
CA VAL A 469 -14.07 -14.18 15.86
C VAL A 469 -13.85 -14.92 17.18
N ILE A 470 -12.69 -14.78 17.81
CA ILE A 470 -12.42 -15.39 19.13
C ILE A 470 -13.39 -14.84 20.18
N LEU A 471 -13.60 -13.53 20.22
CA LEU A 471 -14.56 -12.90 21.13
C LEU A 471 -15.99 -13.38 20.87
N LEU A 472 -16.36 -13.55 19.60
CA LEU A 472 -17.66 -14.09 19.21
C LEU A 472 -17.85 -15.53 19.70
N ILE A 473 -16.84 -16.39 19.58
CA ILE A 473 -16.91 -17.79 20.07
C ILE A 473 -17.08 -17.81 21.60
N ILE A 474 -16.29 -17.02 22.34
CA ILE A 474 -16.40 -16.91 23.80
C ILE A 474 -17.81 -16.46 24.18
N PHE A 475 -18.33 -15.45 23.49
CA PHE A 475 -19.64 -14.91 23.76
C PHE A 475 -20.78 -15.89 23.45
N ASN A 476 -20.73 -16.55 22.29
CA ASN A 476 -21.69 -17.57 21.89
C ASN A 476 -21.73 -18.73 22.87
N ARG A 477 -20.55 -19.17 23.33
CA ARG A 477 -20.44 -20.21 24.33
C ARG A 477 -21.16 -19.77 25.61
N SER A 478 -20.89 -18.55 26.12
CA SER A 478 -21.57 -18.05 27.32
C SER A 478 -23.11 -18.07 27.19
N ILE A 479 -23.66 -17.64 26.06
CA ILE A 479 -25.12 -17.63 25.82
C ILE A 479 -25.70 -19.05 25.75
N ILE A 480 -25.01 -19.99 25.09
CA ILE A 480 -25.52 -21.35 24.92
C ILE A 480 -25.62 -22.09 26.25
N TYR A 481 -24.63 -21.92 27.15
CA TYR A 481 -24.68 -22.57 28.46
C TYR A 481 -25.82 -22.01 29.32
N GLU A 482 -25.92 -20.69 29.46
CA GLU A 482 -26.96 -20.08 30.30
C GLU A 482 -27.15 -18.60 29.94
N LEU A 483 -28.39 -18.24 29.57
CA LEU A 483 -28.80 -16.89 29.26
C LEU A 483 -29.17 -16.13 30.54
N SER A 484 -28.15 -15.64 31.23
CA SER A 484 -28.30 -14.86 32.47
C SER A 484 -27.59 -13.51 32.41
N VAL A 485 -28.09 -12.55 33.20
CA VAL A 485 -27.47 -11.21 33.33
C VAL A 485 -26.03 -11.33 33.82
N GLN A 486 -25.73 -12.27 34.72
CA GLN A 486 -24.39 -12.48 35.26
C GLN A 486 -23.39 -12.91 34.19
N ASN A 487 -23.76 -13.91 33.37
CA ASN A 487 -22.89 -14.42 32.30
C ASN A 487 -22.64 -13.37 31.22
N LEU A 488 -23.68 -12.64 30.81
CA LEU A 488 -23.56 -11.54 29.86
C LEU A 488 -22.71 -10.40 30.41
N PHE A 489 -22.82 -10.09 31.70
CA PHE A 489 -22.01 -9.05 32.34
C PHE A 489 -20.53 -9.47 32.40
N LEU A 490 -20.25 -10.75 32.67
CA LEU A 490 -18.91 -11.30 32.59
C LEU A 490 -18.34 -11.20 31.16
N SER A 491 -19.13 -11.57 30.14
CA SER A 491 -18.74 -11.39 28.74
C SER A 491 -18.45 -9.92 28.42
N PHE A 492 -19.27 -9.00 28.92
CA PHE A 492 -19.06 -7.56 28.74
C PHE A 492 -17.74 -7.08 29.38
N ILE A 493 -17.41 -7.54 30.60
CA ILE A 493 -16.14 -7.23 31.28
C ILE A 493 -14.94 -7.75 30.50
N ILE A 494 -15.04 -8.91 29.84
CA ILE A 494 -13.95 -9.49 29.04
C ILE A 494 -13.80 -8.76 27.70
N ILE A 495 -14.90 -8.49 27.00
CA ILE A 495 -14.90 -7.93 25.65
C ILE A 495 -14.51 -6.44 25.65
N THR A 496 -14.92 -5.69 26.68
CA THR A 496 -14.70 -4.23 26.73
C THR A 496 -13.23 -3.83 26.70
N PRO A 497 -12.33 -4.35 27.57
CA PRO A 497 -10.91 -4.02 27.55
C PRO A 497 -10.23 -4.36 26.20
N ILE A 498 -10.61 -5.49 25.61
CA ILE A 498 -10.07 -5.95 24.33
C ILE A 498 -10.49 -5.00 23.19
N SER A 499 -11.75 -4.57 23.17
CA SER A 499 -12.25 -3.57 22.22
C SER A 499 -11.56 -2.22 22.38
N ILE A 500 -11.31 -1.78 23.64
CA ILE A 500 -10.55 -0.56 23.94
C ILE A 500 -9.12 -0.65 23.42
N LEU A 501 -8.43 -1.76 23.72
CA LEU A 501 -7.05 -1.95 23.31
C LEU A 501 -6.93 -1.97 21.79
N HIS A 502 -7.79 -2.74 21.11
CA HIS A 502 -7.83 -2.80 19.65
C HIS A 502 -8.02 -1.40 19.05
N HIS A 503 -9.00 -0.64 19.53
CA HIS A 503 -9.25 0.71 19.03
C HIS A 503 -8.08 1.69 19.29
N ARG A 504 -7.38 1.55 20.42
CA ARG A 504 -6.20 2.37 20.74
C ARG A 504 -5.01 2.05 19.84
N LEU A 505 -4.76 0.76 19.62
CA LEU A 505 -3.73 0.30 18.69
C LEU A 505 -4.04 0.78 17.27
N ASP A 506 -5.31 0.71 16.87
CA ASP A 506 -5.79 1.18 15.57
C ASP A 506 -5.46 2.66 15.31
N ILE A 507 -5.77 3.53 16.28
CA ILE A 507 -5.41 4.96 16.20
C ILE A 507 -3.89 5.17 16.19
N TYR A 508 -3.15 4.39 16.98
CA TYR A 508 -1.69 4.50 17.07
C TYR A 508 -1.03 4.16 15.72
N PHE A 509 -1.42 3.03 15.12
CA PHE A 509 -0.91 2.60 13.82
C PHE A 509 -1.37 3.53 12.69
N ASP A 510 -2.64 3.95 12.66
CA ASP A 510 -3.12 4.94 11.69
C ASP A 510 -2.24 6.21 11.71
N ARG A 511 -1.84 6.70 12.90
CA ARG A 511 -0.94 7.86 13.03
C ARG A 511 0.47 7.56 12.55
N LEU A 512 1.04 6.44 13.00
CA LEU A 512 2.41 6.04 12.67
C LEU A 512 2.59 5.84 11.16
N PHE A 513 1.59 5.28 10.46
CA PHE A 513 1.62 5.10 9.01
C PHE A 513 1.23 6.35 8.23
N SER A 514 0.33 7.20 8.73
CA SER A 514 0.04 8.49 8.10
C SER A 514 1.21 9.48 8.13
N GLN A 515 2.14 9.31 9.08
CA GLN A 515 3.41 10.06 9.09
C GLN A 515 4.37 9.55 8.01
N LYS A 516 4.50 8.22 7.85
CA LYS A 516 5.31 7.61 6.79
C LYS A 516 4.79 7.85 5.37
N SER A 517 3.47 7.92 5.18
CA SER A 517 2.88 8.14 3.85
C SER A 517 3.03 9.57 3.34
N LYS A 518 3.33 10.54 4.22
CA LYS A 518 3.65 11.92 3.83
C LYS A 518 5.08 12.09 3.31
N GLU A 519 5.95 11.11 3.54
CA GLU A 519 7.35 11.14 3.11
C GLU A 519 7.55 10.55 1.70
N SER A 520 6.61 9.72 1.22
CA SER A 520 6.68 9.12 -0.11
C SER A 520 5.78 9.88 -1.10
N THR A 521 6.38 10.45 -2.15
CA THR A 521 5.67 11.04 -3.29
C THR A 521 6.00 10.28 -4.56
N GLU A 522 5.04 10.19 -5.49
CA GLU A 522 5.30 9.74 -6.86
C GLU A 522 6.31 10.69 -7.50
N ARG A 523 7.48 10.16 -7.85
CA ARG A 523 8.60 10.88 -8.44
C ARG A 523 9.32 9.94 -9.38
N LYS A 524 9.80 10.45 -10.50
CA LYS A 524 10.67 9.65 -11.35
C LYS A 524 11.89 9.17 -10.53
N ALA A 525 12.59 8.16 -11.02
CA ALA A 525 14.04 8.10 -10.84
C ALA A 525 14.60 9.42 -11.48
N ASN A 526 15.86 9.69 -11.77
CA ASN A 526 16.35 11.02 -12.24
C ASN A 526 16.01 12.35 -11.45
N ASP A 527 14.88 12.52 -10.75
CA ASP A 527 14.50 13.71 -10.00
C ASP A 527 15.32 13.81 -8.69
N GLU A 528 16.33 14.68 -8.70
CA GLU A 528 17.11 15.17 -7.55
C GLU A 528 17.40 14.11 -6.45
N PHE A 529 18.00 12.98 -6.82
CA PHE A 529 18.32 11.90 -5.88
C PHE A 529 19.27 12.34 -4.74
N SER A 530 19.28 11.57 -3.65
CA SER A 530 20.44 11.53 -2.73
C SER A 530 21.54 10.59 -3.26
N TYR A 531 22.78 10.88 -2.91
CA TYR A 531 23.93 10.12 -3.37
C TYR A 531 24.07 8.77 -2.65
N VAL A 532 24.05 7.68 -3.43
CA VAL A 532 24.13 6.31 -2.92
C VAL A 532 25.55 5.97 -2.49
N LYS A 533 25.82 5.99 -1.18
CA LYS A 533 27.17 5.84 -0.60
C LYS A 533 27.78 4.45 -0.83
N SER A 534 26.96 3.44 -1.10
CA SER A 534 27.43 2.09 -1.40
C SER A 534 28.12 2.01 -2.77
N VAL A 535 27.79 2.92 -3.70
CA VAL A 535 28.42 2.97 -5.03
C VAL A 535 29.86 3.41 -4.93
N MET A 536 30.09 4.48 -4.18
CA MET A 536 31.41 4.98 -3.85
C MET A 536 31.25 5.79 -2.56
N ASN A 537 32.11 5.56 -1.57
CA ASN A 537 32.04 6.36 -0.35
C ASN A 537 32.84 7.67 -0.56
N PRO A 538 32.23 8.87 -0.47
CA PRO A 538 32.95 10.12 -0.71
C PRO A 538 34.07 10.37 0.31
N GLU A 539 33.94 9.78 1.50
CA GLU A 539 34.96 9.84 2.54
C GLU A 539 36.25 9.12 2.12
N GLU A 540 36.15 8.09 1.28
CA GLU A 540 37.32 7.36 0.79
C GLU A 540 38.18 8.25 -0.12
N ILE A 541 37.56 9.12 -0.93
CA ILE A 541 38.27 10.12 -1.74
C ILE A 541 39.07 11.06 -0.83
N TYR A 542 38.43 11.56 0.23
CA TYR A 542 39.09 12.43 1.21
C TYR A 542 40.25 11.73 1.93
N GLN A 543 40.07 10.49 2.40
CA GLN A 543 41.13 9.75 3.10
C GLN A 543 42.29 9.40 2.15
N LYS A 544 42.01 8.89 0.93
CA LYS A 544 43.03 8.62 -0.10
C LYS A 544 43.86 9.88 -0.41
N VAL A 545 43.22 11.05 -0.51
CA VAL A 545 43.93 12.33 -0.71
C VAL A 545 44.73 12.75 0.53
N LYS A 546 44.14 12.66 1.73
CA LYS A 546 44.76 13.07 3.00
C LYS A 546 46.00 12.22 3.34
N ASP A 547 45.90 10.91 3.19
CA ASP A 547 46.98 9.97 3.46
C ASP A 547 48.16 10.27 2.54
N LYS A 548 47.88 10.45 1.24
CA LYS A 548 48.89 10.79 0.23
C LYS A 548 49.55 12.14 0.46
N MET A 549 48.80 13.15 0.91
CA MET A 549 49.38 14.43 1.32
C MET A 549 50.32 14.32 2.51
N SER A 550 50.20 13.27 3.32
CA SER A 550 51.04 13.05 4.51
C SER A 550 52.30 12.23 4.20
N GLU A 551 52.31 11.47 3.09
CA GLU A 551 53.42 10.59 2.68
C GLU A 551 54.65 11.32 2.13
N SER A 552 54.49 12.44 1.40
CA SER A 552 55.64 13.16 0.84
C SER A 552 55.40 14.66 0.65
N ASN A 553 56.50 15.42 0.59
CA ASN A 553 56.52 16.87 0.40
C ASN A 553 56.45 17.31 -1.08
N ASN A 554 56.10 16.39 -1.97
CA ASN A 554 55.98 16.63 -3.42
C ASN A 554 54.56 17.06 -3.76
N LEU A 555 54.40 17.84 -4.85
CA LEU A 555 53.08 18.20 -5.37
C LEU A 555 52.32 16.92 -5.73
N LYS A 556 51.04 16.84 -5.36
CA LYS A 556 50.20 15.66 -5.60
C LYS A 556 49.29 15.89 -6.80
N ILE A 557 49.43 15.07 -7.84
CA ILE A 557 48.55 15.07 -9.01
C ILE A 557 47.89 13.70 -9.11
N MET A 558 46.56 13.70 -9.08
CA MET A 558 45.74 12.51 -8.96
C MET A 558 44.78 12.41 -10.14
N LEU A 559 44.74 11.26 -10.81
CA LEU A 559 43.90 11.02 -11.99
C LEU A 559 42.69 10.17 -11.64
N ILE A 560 41.51 10.51 -12.16
CA ILE A 560 40.31 9.66 -12.10
C ILE A 560 39.92 9.25 -13.52
N GLU A 561 39.90 7.95 -13.78
CA GLU A 561 39.59 7.36 -15.09
C GLU A 561 38.42 6.37 -14.94
N ALA A 562 37.26 6.67 -15.52
CA ALA A 562 36.12 5.75 -15.47
C ALA A 562 35.13 6.02 -16.63
N PRO A 563 34.24 5.08 -16.99
CA PRO A 563 33.27 5.26 -18.09
C PRO A 563 32.24 6.36 -17.81
N MET A 564 31.50 6.78 -18.85
CA MET A 564 30.40 7.74 -18.69
C MET A 564 29.31 7.18 -17.76
N GLY A 565 28.62 8.04 -17.00
CA GLY A 565 27.47 7.62 -16.18
C GLY A 565 27.78 6.84 -14.89
N ILE A 566 29.05 6.47 -14.63
CA ILE A 566 29.47 5.71 -13.43
C ILE A 566 29.40 6.51 -12.11
N GLY A 567 29.34 7.85 -12.18
CA GLY A 567 29.22 8.72 -11.01
C GLY A 567 30.49 9.47 -10.57
N LYS A 568 31.49 9.65 -11.46
CA LYS A 568 32.73 10.41 -11.18
C LYS A 568 32.49 11.80 -10.60
N THR A 569 31.79 12.65 -11.36
CA THR A 569 31.46 14.05 -11.01
C THR A 569 30.74 14.13 -9.68
N ARG A 570 29.75 13.25 -9.50
CA ARG A 570 28.92 13.24 -8.30
C ARG A 570 29.70 12.83 -7.07
N SER A 571 30.52 11.78 -7.17
CA SER A 571 31.39 11.32 -6.07
C SER A 571 32.39 12.40 -5.64
N LEU A 572 32.95 13.15 -6.60
CA LEU A 572 33.82 14.28 -6.30
C LEU A 572 33.08 15.40 -5.57
N LYS A 573 31.93 15.84 -6.10
CA LYS A 573 31.14 16.92 -5.50
C LYS A 573 30.69 16.58 -4.07
N GLU A 574 30.29 15.33 -3.82
CA GLU A 574 29.90 14.83 -2.50
C GLU A 574 31.08 14.69 -1.52
N SER A 575 32.32 14.62 -2.01
CA SER A 575 33.51 14.64 -1.15
C SER A 575 33.90 16.06 -0.69
N PHE A 576 33.49 17.11 -1.42
CA PHE A 576 33.88 18.50 -1.12
C PHE A 576 33.48 18.98 0.29
N PRO A 577 32.30 18.64 0.84
CA PRO A 577 31.97 18.92 2.23
C PRO A 577 33.01 18.39 3.21
N ASN A 578 33.52 17.17 3.03
CA ASN A 578 34.50 16.56 3.93
C ASN A 578 35.85 17.31 3.87
N PHE A 579 36.26 17.75 2.67
CA PHE A 579 37.42 18.63 2.51
C PHE A 579 37.22 19.97 3.23
N LYS A 580 36.07 20.65 3.02
CA LYS A 580 35.77 21.96 3.63
C LYS A 580 35.70 21.88 5.17
N GLN A 581 35.05 20.85 5.72
CA GLN A 581 34.99 20.61 7.17
C GLN A 581 36.37 20.39 7.79
N ASN A 582 37.29 19.75 7.05
CA ASN A 582 38.67 19.53 7.49
C ASN A 582 39.65 20.65 7.08
N ASN A 583 39.14 21.87 6.90
CA ASN A 583 39.92 23.09 6.64
C ASN A 583 40.72 23.09 5.31
N TRP A 584 40.16 22.49 4.26
CA TRP A 584 40.65 22.62 2.89
C TRP A 584 39.84 23.65 2.10
N ASN A 585 40.53 24.38 1.21
CA ASN A 585 39.89 25.18 0.17
C ASN A 585 39.75 24.33 -1.10
N VAL A 586 38.53 24.22 -1.62
CA VAL A 586 38.23 23.45 -2.83
C VAL A 586 37.96 24.42 -3.99
N PHE A 587 38.71 24.26 -5.07
CA PHE A 587 38.55 24.97 -6.34
C PHE A 587 38.22 23.96 -7.43
N TYR A 588 37.18 24.22 -8.20
CA TYR A 588 36.62 23.25 -9.15
C TYR A 588 36.34 23.94 -10.49
N GLY A 589 36.84 23.35 -11.58
CA GLY A 589 36.61 23.80 -12.95
C GLY A 589 36.29 22.61 -13.86
N ASP A 590 35.37 22.80 -14.79
CA ASP A 590 34.88 21.77 -15.70
C ASP A 590 35.16 22.13 -17.17
N CYS A 591 35.59 21.14 -17.96
CA CYS A 591 35.89 21.31 -19.38
C CYS A 591 34.65 20.98 -20.23
N ASN A 592 34.08 22.01 -20.86
CA ASN A 592 32.88 21.87 -21.69
C ASN A 592 33.15 21.28 -23.09
N GLU A 593 32.31 20.33 -23.53
CA GLU A 593 32.35 19.66 -24.86
C GLU A 593 32.19 20.61 -26.07
N LYS A 594 31.42 21.69 -25.92
CA LYS A 594 31.24 22.74 -26.95
C LYS A 594 31.32 24.11 -26.27
N GLN A 595 32.15 25.01 -26.81
CA GLN A 595 32.24 26.42 -26.42
C GLN A 595 31.63 27.25 -27.55
N ASP A 596 30.41 27.75 -27.36
CA ASP A 596 29.73 28.60 -28.34
C ASP A 596 30.13 30.08 -28.24
N ASP A 597 30.87 30.49 -27.20
CA ASP A 597 31.59 31.78 -27.12
C ASP A 597 32.86 31.62 -26.26
N ALA A 598 34.03 31.47 -26.89
CA ALA A 598 35.26 31.05 -26.21
C ALA A 598 35.87 32.13 -25.28
N VAL A 599 35.48 32.10 -24.00
CA VAL A 599 36.31 32.62 -22.91
C VAL A 599 37.48 31.65 -22.72
N SER A 600 38.68 32.03 -23.18
CA SER A 600 39.90 31.25 -22.92
C SER A 600 40.09 31.05 -21.41
N PHE A 601 40.54 29.87 -20.98
CA PHE A 601 40.77 29.52 -19.56
C PHE A 601 39.52 29.33 -18.70
N GLU A 602 38.35 29.08 -19.31
CA GLU A 602 37.06 28.91 -18.63
C GLU A 602 37.11 27.98 -17.39
N PRO A 603 37.72 26.79 -17.41
CA PRO A 603 37.79 25.95 -16.22
C PRO A 603 38.60 26.61 -15.08
N PHE A 604 39.65 27.35 -15.40
CA PHE A 604 40.43 28.12 -14.41
C PHE A 604 39.65 29.32 -13.87
N LEU A 605 38.92 30.02 -14.73
CA LEU A 605 38.00 31.10 -14.36
C LEU A 605 36.96 30.61 -13.37
N GLN A 606 36.30 29.50 -13.70
CA GLN A 606 35.31 28.87 -12.85
C GLN A 606 35.91 28.49 -11.50
N ALA A 607 37.08 27.85 -11.50
CA ALA A 607 37.76 27.41 -10.29
C ALA A 607 38.18 28.58 -9.39
N PHE A 608 38.81 29.62 -9.93
CA PHE A 608 39.50 30.65 -9.13
C PHE A 608 38.81 32.02 -9.10
N SER A 609 37.67 32.21 -9.78
CA SER A 609 36.90 33.48 -9.81
C SER A 609 36.66 34.08 -8.43
N ARG A 610 36.27 33.26 -7.43
CA ARG A 610 36.01 33.70 -6.05
C ARG A 610 37.28 34.13 -5.29
N LEU A 611 38.46 33.68 -5.72
CA LEU A 611 39.75 34.01 -5.09
C LEU A 611 40.29 35.35 -5.62
N ILE A 612 40.09 35.61 -6.92
CA ILE A 612 40.67 36.74 -7.64
C ILE A 612 39.69 37.92 -7.74
N GLY A 613 38.38 37.67 -7.84
CA GLY A 613 37.28 38.66 -7.91
C GLY A 613 36.54 38.66 -9.26
N GLU A 614 35.29 39.16 -9.30
CA GLU A 614 34.41 39.23 -10.50
C GLU A 614 34.96 40.11 -11.65
N ASN A 615 36.03 40.86 -11.42
CA ASN A 615 36.69 41.75 -12.39
C ASN A 615 37.48 41.01 -13.49
N TRP A 616 37.48 39.68 -13.50
CA TRP A 616 38.18 38.88 -14.52
C TRP A 616 37.41 38.80 -15.86
N ASN A 617 36.17 39.32 -15.92
CA ASN A 617 35.24 39.16 -17.04
C ASN A 617 35.44 40.11 -18.25
N SER A 618 36.53 40.88 -18.33
CA SER A 618 36.86 41.60 -19.57
C SER A 618 38.37 41.58 -19.85
N ARG A 619 38.73 41.11 -21.05
CA ARG A 619 40.12 41.09 -21.55
C ARG A 619 40.70 42.51 -21.76
N SER A 620 39.89 43.57 -21.61
CA SER A 620 40.27 44.95 -21.92
C SER A 620 40.40 45.89 -20.72
N GLU A 621 39.73 45.65 -19.58
CA GLU A 621 39.87 46.55 -18.40
C GLU A 621 40.82 46.00 -17.32
N SER A 622 40.99 44.69 -17.24
CA SER A 622 41.88 44.04 -16.26
C SER A 622 43.36 44.38 -16.51
N THR A 623 43.77 44.42 -17.78
CA THR A 623 45.12 44.79 -18.21
C THR A 623 45.46 46.26 -17.92
N ASP A 624 44.50 47.18 -18.08
CA ASP A 624 44.67 48.61 -17.85
C ASP A 624 44.71 49.01 -16.36
N LYS A 625 44.02 48.26 -15.48
CA LYS A 625 44.05 48.49 -14.02
C LYS A 625 45.29 47.87 -13.35
N ILE A 626 45.74 46.71 -13.80
CA ILE A 626 46.98 46.08 -13.30
C ILE A 626 48.20 46.93 -13.71
N ALA A 627 48.20 47.49 -14.93
CA ALA A 627 49.20 48.46 -15.37
C ALA A 627 49.21 49.73 -14.49
N LYS A 628 48.03 50.27 -14.11
CA LYS A 628 47.93 51.44 -13.21
C LYS A 628 48.39 51.15 -11.78
N GLY A 629 48.15 49.95 -11.25
CA GLY A 629 48.59 49.56 -9.91
C GLY A 629 50.10 49.34 -9.78
N ILE A 630 50.76 48.91 -10.85
CA ILE A 630 52.22 48.73 -10.87
C ILE A 630 52.95 50.07 -11.11
N ILE A 631 52.37 50.97 -11.92
CA ILE A 631 52.90 52.33 -12.11
C ILE A 631 52.90 53.12 -10.78
N SER A 632 51.91 52.91 -9.90
CA SER A 632 51.90 53.56 -8.57
C SER A 632 52.94 53.02 -7.59
N ILE A 633 53.39 51.77 -7.75
CA ILE A 633 54.42 51.18 -6.86
C ILE A 633 55.83 51.61 -7.31
N ALA A 634 56.03 51.81 -8.62
CA ALA A 634 57.29 52.29 -9.17
C ALA A 634 57.47 53.82 -9.06
N SER A 635 56.39 54.61 -9.01
CA SER A 635 56.47 56.07 -8.79
C SER A 635 56.90 56.45 -7.38
N ASP A 636 56.66 55.57 -6.40
CA ASP A 636 56.93 55.87 -4.99
C ASP A 636 58.36 55.56 -4.55
N THR A 637 59.18 54.94 -5.41
CA THR A 637 60.55 54.53 -5.06
C THR A 637 61.68 55.25 -5.79
N THR A 638 61.44 55.98 -6.88
CA THR A 638 62.45 56.88 -7.50
C THR A 638 61.79 58.11 -8.14
N GLY A 639 61.92 59.27 -7.47
CA GLY A 639 61.32 60.53 -7.88
C GLY A 639 61.90 61.15 -9.16
N ILE A 640 61.59 60.57 -10.33
CA ILE A 640 61.81 61.18 -11.64
C ILE A 640 60.54 60.99 -12.48
N SER A 641 59.85 62.09 -12.74
CA SER A 641 58.76 62.17 -13.71
C SER A 641 59.32 62.19 -15.14
N ILE A 642 58.98 61.19 -15.96
CA ILE A 642 59.28 61.16 -17.40
C ILE A 642 57.98 61.46 -18.17
N PRO A 643 57.99 62.35 -19.19
CA PRO A 643 56.78 62.72 -19.93
C PRO A 643 56.32 61.61 -20.90
N HIS A 644 55.01 61.61 -21.16
CA HIS A 644 54.35 60.78 -22.16
C HIS A 644 54.96 60.95 -23.57
N THR A 645 55.52 59.89 -24.13
CA THR A 645 55.71 59.73 -25.58
C THR A 645 55.35 58.31 -26.01
N ASN A 646 54.53 58.22 -27.06
CA ASN A 646 54.14 57.00 -27.77
C ASN A 646 55.37 56.13 -28.11
N PHE A 647 55.34 54.84 -27.74
CA PHE A 647 56.25 53.85 -28.29
C PHE A 647 55.55 52.50 -28.43
N SER A 648 55.44 52.05 -29.68
CA SER A 648 54.94 50.76 -30.13
C SER A 648 56.12 49.86 -30.50
N SER A 649 56.26 48.69 -29.88
CA SER A 649 57.10 47.60 -30.40
C SER A 649 56.49 46.23 -30.07
N SER A 650 56.55 45.31 -31.04
CA SER A 650 55.97 43.96 -30.99
C SER A 650 56.59 43.06 -29.92
N ALA A 651 57.89 43.24 -29.62
CA ALA A 651 58.63 42.45 -28.64
C ALA A 651 58.13 42.59 -27.18
N GLU A 652 57.43 43.69 -26.84
CA GLU A 652 56.86 43.87 -25.50
C GLU A 652 55.49 43.20 -25.32
N LYS A 653 54.76 42.90 -26.41
CA LYS A 653 53.39 42.37 -26.34
C LYS A 653 53.36 40.86 -26.05
N THR A 654 54.26 40.11 -26.68
CA THR A 654 54.47 38.68 -26.44
C THR A 654 55.11 38.44 -25.07
N LYS A 655 55.99 39.35 -24.63
CA LYS A 655 56.50 39.37 -23.25
C LYS A 655 55.33 39.61 -22.29
N ARG A 656 54.42 40.55 -22.58
CA ARG A 656 53.20 40.83 -21.80
C ARG A 656 52.25 39.64 -21.71
N GLU A 657 51.99 38.85 -22.76
CA GLU A 657 51.05 37.70 -22.70
C GLU A 657 51.57 36.48 -21.92
N ASN A 658 52.84 36.09 -22.14
CA ASN A 658 53.51 35.09 -21.30
C ASN A 658 53.75 35.61 -19.87
N GLN A 659 53.98 36.92 -19.72
CA GLN A 659 53.93 37.58 -18.42
C GLN A 659 52.50 37.50 -17.86
N THR A 660 51.42 37.64 -18.64
CA THR A 660 50.03 37.59 -18.14
C THR A 660 49.66 36.19 -17.64
N MET A 661 50.04 35.10 -18.33
CA MET A 661 49.79 33.71 -17.86
C MET A 661 50.60 33.38 -16.60
N ASN A 662 51.86 33.82 -16.55
CA ASN A 662 52.70 33.69 -15.37
C ASN A 662 52.18 34.59 -14.24
N GLU A 663 51.72 35.80 -14.51
CA GLU A 663 51.15 36.75 -13.56
C GLU A 663 49.82 36.22 -13.01
N ILE A 664 48.93 35.66 -13.83
CA ILE A 664 47.70 34.98 -13.38
C ILE A 664 48.05 33.79 -12.49
N SER A 665 49.01 32.95 -12.91
CA SER A 665 49.44 31.80 -12.10
C SER A 665 50.09 32.25 -10.80
N LEU A 666 50.90 33.32 -10.82
CA LEU A 666 51.55 33.91 -9.65
C LEU A 666 50.55 34.59 -8.73
N GLU A 667 49.53 35.28 -9.27
CA GLU A 667 48.45 35.92 -8.50
C GLU A 667 47.58 34.87 -7.81
N ILE A 668 47.21 33.80 -8.51
CA ILE A 668 46.54 32.64 -7.91
C ILE A 668 47.41 32.08 -6.79
N ILE A 669 48.70 31.84 -7.05
CA ILE A 669 49.63 31.30 -6.07
C ILE A 669 49.78 32.21 -4.85
N ASP A 670 49.94 33.52 -5.03
CA ASP A 670 50.12 34.49 -3.96
C ASP A 670 48.89 34.54 -3.04
N LYS A 671 47.70 34.61 -3.65
CA LYS A 671 46.41 34.52 -2.94
C LYS A 671 46.23 33.17 -2.22
N LEU A 672 46.64 32.06 -2.84
CA LEU A 672 46.59 30.74 -2.21
C LEU A 672 47.58 30.62 -1.04
N THR A 673 48.77 31.23 -1.14
CA THR A 673 49.78 31.21 -0.06
C THR A 673 49.34 32.04 1.15
N THR A 674 48.68 33.16 0.92
CA THR A 674 48.15 34.05 1.98
C THR A 674 47.08 33.37 2.84
N ASN A 675 46.34 32.41 2.27
CA ASN A 675 45.17 31.80 2.91
C ASN A 675 45.50 30.66 3.92
N ASN A 676 46.78 30.29 4.08
CA ASN A 676 47.38 29.26 4.96
C ASN A 676 46.72 27.85 5.05
N LYS A 677 45.65 27.57 4.31
CA LYS A 677 44.90 26.30 4.30
C LYS A 677 45.50 25.29 3.30
N LYS A 678 45.09 24.02 3.41
CA LYS A 678 45.32 23.01 2.35
C LYS A 678 44.39 23.31 1.19
N VAL A 679 44.80 22.96 -0.02
CA VAL A 679 44.09 23.32 -1.26
C VAL A 679 43.84 22.06 -2.08
N LEU A 680 42.61 21.88 -2.53
CA LEU A 680 42.20 20.90 -3.52
C LEU A 680 41.80 21.65 -4.79
N PHE A 681 42.48 21.39 -5.90
CA PHE A 681 42.10 21.88 -7.22
C PHE A 681 41.60 20.71 -8.07
N VAL A 682 40.39 20.80 -8.59
CA VAL A 682 39.76 19.77 -9.43
C VAL A 682 39.57 20.32 -10.83
N MET A 683 40.13 19.62 -11.81
CA MET A 683 39.92 19.85 -13.24
C MET A 683 39.14 18.67 -13.81
N GLU A 684 37.89 18.92 -14.19
CA GLU A 684 36.99 17.89 -14.70
C GLU A 684 37.02 17.80 -16.22
N ASP A 685 36.84 16.58 -16.72
CA ASP A 685 36.60 16.21 -18.11
C ASP A 685 37.68 16.72 -19.08
N VAL A 686 38.96 16.49 -18.76
CA VAL A 686 40.12 16.99 -19.54
C VAL A 686 40.21 16.45 -20.98
N HIS A 687 39.47 15.40 -21.32
CA HIS A 687 39.27 14.98 -22.71
C HIS A 687 38.55 16.06 -23.55
N TRP A 688 37.95 17.07 -22.91
CA TRP A 688 37.40 18.26 -23.54
C TRP A 688 38.26 19.51 -23.38
N ILE A 689 39.45 19.46 -22.77
CA ILE A 689 40.26 20.66 -22.53
C ILE A 689 40.65 21.36 -23.85
N ASP A 690 40.61 22.70 -23.88
CA ASP A 690 41.16 23.47 -25.00
C ASP A 690 42.69 23.64 -24.89
N PRO A 691 43.41 23.84 -26.02
CA PRO A 691 44.87 23.93 -26.02
C PRO A 691 45.43 25.07 -25.14
N GLU A 692 44.76 26.22 -25.09
CA GLU A 692 45.18 27.36 -24.28
C GLU A 692 45.06 27.05 -22.78
N THR A 693 43.95 26.46 -22.36
CA THR A 693 43.73 26.00 -20.97
C THR A 693 44.69 24.89 -20.57
N LEU A 694 44.99 23.95 -21.47
CA LEU A 694 46.01 22.91 -21.22
C LEU A 694 47.40 23.53 -21.03
N THR A 695 47.73 24.55 -21.81
CA THR A 695 49.00 25.29 -21.68
C THR A 695 49.06 26.01 -20.33
N LEU A 696 47.98 26.68 -19.91
CA LEU A 696 47.89 27.30 -18.59
C LEU A 696 48.01 26.27 -17.46
N LEU A 697 47.38 25.10 -17.59
CA LEU A 697 47.47 24.02 -16.60
C LEU A 697 48.91 23.55 -16.39
N LYS A 698 49.66 23.38 -17.47
CA LYS A 698 51.09 23.02 -17.40
C LYS A 698 51.91 24.10 -16.67
N HIS A 699 51.74 25.37 -17.05
CA HIS A 699 52.43 26.49 -16.41
C HIS A 699 52.07 26.65 -14.93
N PHE A 700 50.79 26.45 -14.59
CA PHE A 700 50.32 26.48 -13.21
C PHE A 700 50.98 25.38 -12.37
N ILE A 701 51.01 24.13 -12.87
CA ILE A 701 51.68 23.00 -12.21
C ILE A 701 53.16 23.30 -11.98
N GLU A 702 53.88 23.79 -13.01
CA GLU A 702 55.29 24.15 -12.89
C GLU A 702 55.53 25.23 -11.82
N THR A 703 54.69 26.27 -11.82
CA THR A 703 54.84 27.43 -10.93
C THR A 703 54.53 27.04 -9.48
N VAL A 704 53.47 26.26 -9.25
CA VAL A 704 53.16 25.71 -7.91
C VAL A 704 54.30 24.82 -7.41
N ASN A 705 54.85 23.97 -8.28
CA ASN A 705 55.88 23.01 -7.88
C ASN A 705 57.21 23.70 -7.48
N ARG A 706 57.45 24.93 -7.98
CA ARG A 706 58.56 25.80 -7.52
C ARG A 706 58.31 26.40 -6.12
N ASN A 707 57.06 26.62 -5.73
CA ASN A 707 56.69 27.18 -4.43
C ASN A 707 56.72 26.09 -3.32
N SER A 708 57.63 26.21 -2.36
CA SER A 708 57.84 25.20 -1.30
C SER A 708 56.66 25.03 -0.34
N PHE A 709 55.83 26.06 -0.20
CA PHE A 709 54.64 26.05 0.65
C PHE A 709 53.48 25.35 -0.04
N LEU A 710 53.13 25.77 -1.26
CA LEU A 710 52.01 25.19 -2.00
C LEU A 710 52.31 23.75 -2.45
N ARG A 711 53.55 23.42 -2.78
CA ARG A 711 53.93 22.04 -3.13
C ARG A 711 53.53 21.01 -2.05
N LYS A 712 53.50 21.40 -0.78
CA LYS A 712 53.12 20.54 0.35
C LYS A 712 51.63 20.62 0.73
N LYS A 713 50.89 21.57 0.15
CA LYS A 713 49.52 21.90 0.57
C LYS A 713 48.49 21.83 -0.54
N LEU A 714 48.90 21.83 -1.81
CA LEU A 714 48.03 21.69 -2.98
C LEU A 714 47.98 20.23 -3.45
N CYS A 715 46.76 19.72 -3.66
CA CYS A 715 46.49 18.52 -4.43
C CYS A 715 45.67 18.88 -5.67
N ILE A 716 46.06 18.34 -6.84
CA ILE A 716 45.34 18.51 -8.10
C ILE A 716 44.69 17.18 -8.48
N ILE A 717 43.37 17.17 -8.65
CA ILE A 717 42.62 16.04 -9.20
C ILE A 717 42.25 16.37 -10.65
N ILE A 718 42.53 15.44 -11.56
CA ILE A 718 42.16 15.55 -12.97
C ILE A 718 41.29 14.36 -13.34
N THR A 719 40.12 14.60 -13.95
CA THR A 719 39.24 13.52 -14.42
C THR A 719 39.28 13.38 -15.93
N VAL A 720 39.12 12.14 -16.39
CA VAL A 720 39.06 11.79 -17.81
C VAL A 720 38.12 10.59 -18.02
N ARG A 721 37.54 10.49 -19.22
CA ARG A 721 36.74 9.32 -19.62
C ARG A 721 37.67 8.17 -20.03
N ALA A 722 37.27 6.95 -19.67
CA ALA A 722 38.01 5.73 -20.02
C ALA A 722 37.85 5.33 -21.51
N GLU A 723 36.75 5.72 -22.15
CA GLU A 723 36.46 5.40 -23.56
C GLU A 723 37.36 6.19 -24.51
N ILE A 724 37.99 5.52 -25.47
CA ILE A 724 38.77 6.17 -26.55
C ILE A 724 37.82 6.51 -27.70
N LYS A 725 37.64 7.80 -28.00
CA LYS A 725 36.85 8.26 -29.15
C LYS A 725 37.63 9.30 -29.95
N ASP A 726 37.61 9.15 -31.27
CA ASP A 726 38.42 9.96 -32.21
C ASP A 726 38.00 11.44 -32.28
N TYR A 727 36.90 11.83 -31.64
CA TYR A 727 36.33 13.18 -31.70
C TYR A 727 36.63 14.07 -30.49
N TYR A 728 37.37 13.59 -29.48
CA TYR A 728 37.72 14.41 -28.31
C TYR A 728 38.59 15.61 -28.69
N ARG A 729 38.33 16.76 -28.06
CA ARG A 729 39.09 18.01 -28.28
C ARG A 729 40.43 17.99 -27.55
N GLY A 730 40.45 17.42 -26.36
CA GLY A 730 41.56 17.39 -25.42
C GLY A 730 42.33 16.08 -25.44
N LEU A 731 43.03 15.78 -24.35
CA LEU A 731 43.88 14.59 -24.23
C LEU A 731 43.08 13.39 -23.68
N ASN A 732 43.28 12.20 -24.27
CA ASN A 732 42.82 10.96 -23.64
C ASN A 732 43.70 10.60 -22.43
N TYR A 733 43.31 9.57 -21.65
CA TYR A 733 44.03 9.22 -20.41
C TYR A 733 45.51 8.89 -20.64
N GLN A 734 45.83 8.13 -21.69
CA GLN A 734 47.21 7.72 -21.99
C GLN A 734 48.07 8.92 -22.39
N GLU A 735 47.54 9.80 -23.24
CA GLU A 735 48.19 11.03 -23.67
C GLU A 735 48.40 12.01 -22.52
N LEU A 736 47.38 12.21 -21.68
CA LEU A 736 47.48 13.06 -20.49
C LEU A 736 48.56 12.56 -19.53
N LYS A 737 48.57 11.25 -19.25
CA LYS A 737 49.58 10.64 -18.38
C LYS A 737 50.98 10.79 -18.96
N LYS A 738 51.15 10.63 -20.27
CA LYS A 738 52.42 10.86 -20.98
C LYS A 738 52.87 12.32 -20.87
N GLU A 739 51.97 13.27 -21.10
CA GLU A 739 52.27 14.71 -21.02
C GLU A 739 52.66 15.14 -19.60
N LEU A 740 51.97 14.64 -18.57
CA LEU A 740 52.30 14.93 -17.17
C LEU A 740 53.64 14.29 -16.75
N ASN A 741 53.94 13.06 -17.17
CA ASN A 741 55.25 12.45 -16.93
C ASN A 741 56.39 13.21 -17.62
N ASN A 742 56.16 13.69 -18.84
CA ASN A 742 57.13 14.53 -19.56
C ASN A 742 57.36 15.86 -18.84
N LEU A 743 56.31 16.44 -18.23
CA LEU A 743 56.40 17.65 -17.44
C LEU A 743 57.21 17.41 -16.16
N ASP A 744 56.95 16.32 -15.44
CA ASP A 744 57.68 15.94 -14.22
C ASP A 744 59.19 15.86 -14.47
N ALA A 745 59.59 15.16 -15.54
CA ALA A 745 60.98 14.99 -15.94
C ALA A 745 61.72 16.31 -16.28
N LYS A 746 60.99 17.36 -16.67
CA LYS A 746 61.55 18.68 -17.00
C LYS A 746 61.61 19.61 -15.79
N THR A 747 60.93 19.29 -14.69
CA THR A 747 60.88 20.15 -13.50
C THR A 747 61.98 19.84 -12.50
N LYS A 748 62.45 20.86 -11.77
CA LYS A 748 63.54 20.71 -10.77
C LYS A 748 63.11 19.90 -9.53
N ASN A 749 61.83 19.91 -9.18
CA ASN A 749 61.26 19.15 -8.06
C ASN A 749 60.30 18.11 -8.65
N LEU A 750 60.37 16.85 -8.21
CA LEU A 750 59.44 15.82 -8.70
C LEU A 750 58.05 16.01 -8.07
N PHE A 751 57.00 15.70 -8.82
CA PHE A 751 55.62 15.58 -8.34
C PHE A 751 55.12 14.13 -8.39
N ASP A 752 54.17 13.78 -7.52
CA ASP A 752 53.63 12.42 -7.38
C ASP A 752 52.38 12.27 -8.24
N LEU A 753 52.51 11.56 -9.36
CA LEU A 753 51.41 11.27 -10.30
C LEU A 753 50.83 9.87 -10.04
N LYS A 754 49.56 9.79 -9.65
CA LYS A 754 48.87 8.52 -9.37
C LYS A 754 47.42 8.50 -9.84
N THR A 755 46.91 7.31 -10.11
CA THR A 755 45.46 7.09 -10.28
C THR A 755 44.81 7.04 -8.90
N LEU A 756 43.79 7.88 -8.70
CA LEU A 756 43.02 8.00 -7.46
C LEU A 756 41.81 7.08 -7.46
N LEU A 757 41.08 7.02 -8.59
CA LEU A 757 39.99 6.09 -8.82
C LEU A 757 40.05 5.57 -10.26
N ASP A 758 39.74 4.28 -10.41
CA ASP A 758 39.46 3.64 -11.69
C ASP A 758 38.02 3.09 -11.77
N SER A 759 37.68 2.41 -12.85
CA SER A 759 36.35 1.82 -13.03
C SER A 759 35.98 0.78 -11.96
N ASN A 760 36.95 0.11 -11.33
CA ASN A 760 36.73 -0.96 -10.36
C ASN A 760 36.35 -0.42 -8.97
N ASP A 761 36.77 0.79 -8.62
CA ASP A 761 36.46 1.41 -7.32
C ASP A 761 34.95 1.67 -7.10
N PHE A 762 34.13 1.67 -8.17
CA PHE A 762 32.69 1.90 -8.09
C PHE A 762 31.91 0.58 -7.93
N ASN A 763 31.25 0.36 -6.78
CA ASN A 763 30.52 -0.90 -6.51
C ASN A 763 29.01 -0.79 -6.78
N LEU A 764 28.52 -1.47 -7.81
CA LEU A 764 27.08 -1.48 -8.15
C LEU A 764 26.29 -2.62 -7.54
N THR A 765 26.94 -3.49 -6.78
CA THR A 765 26.26 -4.59 -6.11
C THR A 765 25.22 -4.02 -5.17
N ASP A 766 24.00 -4.54 -5.29
CA ASP A 766 22.87 -4.12 -4.45
C ASP A 766 22.48 -2.64 -4.61
N PHE A 767 22.78 -2.01 -5.75
CA PHE A 767 22.46 -0.61 -6.00
C PHE A 767 20.99 -0.27 -5.73
N ILE A 768 20.05 -1.09 -6.21
CA ILE A 768 18.60 -0.87 -6.04
C ILE A 768 18.17 -0.96 -4.57
N LYS A 769 18.74 -1.88 -3.80
CA LYS A 769 18.46 -1.96 -2.36
C LYS A 769 18.92 -0.70 -1.64
N ASN A 770 20.14 -0.24 -1.91
CA ASN A 770 20.69 0.95 -1.27
C ASN A 770 19.94 2.22 -1.71
N LEU A 771 19.56 2.28 -2.99
CA LEU A 771 18.73 3.34 -3.57
C LEU A 771 17.34 3.41 -2.90
N SER A 772 16.75 2.28 -2.49
CA SER A 772 15.45 2.24 -1.78
C SER A 772 15.54 2.41 -0.25
N VAL A 773 16.73 2.35 0.35
CA VAL A 773 16.93 2.46 1.81
C VAL A 773 17.31 3.87 2.25
N GLU A 774 17.97 4.64 1.38
CA GLU A 774 18.34 6.02 1.65
C GLU A 774 17.12 6.95 1.64
N ASP A 775 17.15 7.99 2.47
CA ASP A 775 16.05 8.98 2.63
C ASP A 775 16.04 9.97 1.45
N ASN A 776 15.66 9.48 0.28
CA ASN A 776 15.76 10.18 -1.00
C ASN A 776 14.41 10.36 -1.72
N GLY A 777 13.31 9.98 -1.07
CA GLY A 777 11.95 10.06 -1.63
C GLY A 777 11.64 8.99 -2.69
N PHE A 778 12.60 8.17 -3.13
CA PHE A 778 12.41 7.07 -4.06
C PHE A 778 12.43 5.73 -3.31
N LYS A 779 11.28 5.06 -3.23
CA LYS A 779 11.13 3.82 -2.48
C LYS A 779 10.51 2.74 -3.36
N MET A 780 11.03 1.52 -3.26
CA MET A 780 10.44 0.33 -3.88
C MET A 780 9.78 -0.58 -2.84
N ALA A 781 8.72 -1.26 -3.27
CA ALA A 781 8.16 -2.36 -2.50
C ALA A 781 9.20 -3.48 -2.34
N SER A 782 9.32 -4.08 -1.16
CA SER A 782 10.40 -5.03 -0.83
C SER A 782 10.48 -6.24 -1.77
N SER A 783 9.35 -6.72 -2.29
CA SER A 783 9.29 -7.80 -3.28
C SER A 783 9.91 -7.38 -4.61
N SER A 784 9.52 -6.21 -5.12
CA SER A 784 10.01 -5.66 -6.39
C SER A 784 11.46 -5.23 -6.29
N MET A 785 11.86 -4.61 -5.18
CA MET A 785 13.25 -4.26 -4.87
C MET A 785 14.16 -5.49 -4.98
N ASN A 786 13.82 -6.60 -4.31
CA ASN A 786 14.66 -7.80 -4.35
C ASN A 786 14.74 -8.42 -5.75
N GLN A 787 13.62 -8.44 -6.48
CA GLN A 787 13.58 -8.97 -7.85
C GLN A 787 14.44 -8.14 -8.80
N ILE A 788 14.20 -6.82 -8.85
CA ILE A 788 14.92 -5.88 -9.72
C ILE A 788 16.39 -5.83 -9.37
N ASN A 789 16.72 -5.85 -8.08
CA ASN A 789 18.09 -5.88 -7.61
C ASN A 789 18.83 -7.17 -8.03
N THR A 790 18.15 -8.32 -7.96
CA THR A 790 18.73 -9.60 -8.41
C THR A 790 18.96 -9.58 -9.92
N LEU A 791 18.02 -9.01 -10.68
CA LEU A 791 18.12 -8.86 -12.13
C LEU A 791 19.35 -8.01 -12.53
N PHE A 792 19.51 -6.82 -11.96
CA PHE A 792 20.65 -5.94 -12.28
C PHE A 792 21.99 -6.48 -11.78
N ASN A 793 22.04 -7.15 -10.62
CA ASN A 793 23.27 -7.81 -10.16
C ASN A 793 23.69 -8.90 -11.15
N LYS A 794 22.75 -9.75 -11.60
CA LYS A 794 23.02 -10.81 -12.58
C LYS A 794 23.46 -10.24 -13.94
N TYR A 795 22.83 -9.16 -14.38
CA TYR A 795 23.21 -8.48 -15.63
C TYR A 795 24.61 -7.86 -15.55
N ASN A 796 24.96 -7.25 -14.40
CA ASN A 796 26.30 -6.71 -14.15
C ASN A 796 27.38 -7.81 -14.16
N GLU A 797 27.10 -8.99 -13.59
CA GLU A 797 28.00 -10.16 -13.66
C GLU A 797 28.20 -10.65 -15.10
N GLN A 798 27.13 -10.70 -15.90
CA GLN A 798 27.20 -11.12 -17.30
C GLN A 798 28.06 -10.16 -18.14
N LEU A 799 27.84 -8.85 -18.03
CA LEU A 799 28.60 -7.82 -18.76
C LEU A 799 30.11 -7.88 -18.45
N GLN A 800 30.47 -8.07 -17.18
CA GLN A 800 31.86 -8.20 -16.75
C GLN A 800 32.55 -9.45 -17.36
N SER A 801 31.79 -10.51 -17.63
CA SER A 801 32.31 -11.74 -18.23
C SER A 801 32.45 -11.67 -19.76
N GLU A 802 31.59 -10.90 -20.43
CA GLU A 802 31.46 -10.92 -21.90
C GLU A 802 32.20 -9.77 -22.62
N SER A 803 32.14 -8.53 -22.12
CA SER A 803 32.62 -7.35 -22.88
C SER A 803 33.65 -6.48 -22.16
N LYS A 804 34.02 -6.81 -20.90
CA LYS A 804 34.77 -5.92 -19.98
C LYS A 804 34.09 -4.57 -19.70
N ASP A 805 32.88 -4.34 -20.20
CA ASP A 805 32.10 -3.17 -19.85
C ASP A 805 31.49 -3.34 -18.46
N LYS A 806 31.26 -2.19 -17.81
CA LYS A 806 30.64 -2.15 -16.49
C LYS A 806 29.28 -1.49 -16.63
N LEU A 807 28.25 -2.12 -16.05
CA LEU A 807 26.95 -1.47 -15.86
C LEU A 807 27.17 -0.12 -15.16
N THR A 808 26.29 0.86 -15.37
CA THR A 808 26.43 2.19 -14.73
C THR A 808 25.17 2.54 -13.94
N PRO A 809 25.28 3.32 -12.84
CA PRO A 809 24.11 3.86 -12.14
C PRO A 809 23.15 4.58 -13.09
N LEU A 810 23.70 5.35 -14.04
CA LEU A 810 22.91 6.08 -15.02
C LEU A 810 22.02 5.15 -15.85
N TYR A 811 22.55 4.01 -16.32
CA TYR A 811 21.76 3.01 -17.03
C TYR A 811 20.63 2.46 -16.17
N ILE A 812 20.93 2.06 -14.92
CA ILE A 812 19.92 1.48 -14.02
C ILE A 812 18.78 2.48 -13.77
N ILE A 813 19.14 3.74 -13.46
CA ILE A 813 18.17 4.81 -13.20
C ILE A 813 17.26 5.04 -14.42
N ASN A 814 17.85 5.16 -15.61
CA ASN A 814 17.07 5.38 -16.83
C ASN A 814 16.13 4.20 -17.14
N THR A 815 16.57 2.96 -16.90
CA THR A 815 15.71 1.79 -17.07
C THR A 815 14.52 1.81 -16.10
N LEU A 816 14.71 2.27 -14.86
CA LEU A 816 13.61 2.44 -13.92
C LEU A 816 12.61 3.51 -14.39
N ASP A 817 13.09 4.63 -14.93
CA ASP A 817 12.23 5.67 -15.48
C ASP A 817 11.41 5.18 -16.68
N VAL A 818 12.04 4.42 -17.59
CA VAL A 818 11.32 3.79 -18.71
C VAL A 818 10.22 2.87 -18.19
N TRP A 819 10.49 2.05 -17.17
CA TRP A 819 9.47 1.19 -16.59
C TRP A 819 8.37 1.95 -15.85
N ILE A 820 8.66 3.12 -15.27
CA ILE A 820 7.63 3.99 -14.68
C ILE A 820 6.73 4.56 -15.78
N ASP A 821 7.34 5.09 -16.85
CA ASP A 821 6.65 5.69 -17.99
C ASP A 821 5.80 4.65 -18.76
N GLU A 822 6.27 3.41 -18.87
CA GLU A 822 5.56 2.30 -19.52
C GLU A 822 4.55 1.59 -18.59
N HIS A 823 4.40 2.05 -17.35
CA HIS A 823 3.53 1.47 -16.31
C HIS A 823 3.87 0.02 -15.90
N ASP A 824 5.11 -0.41 -16.16
CA ASP A 824 5.69 -1.63 -15.61
C ASP A 824 6.04 -1.49 -14.12
N LEU A 825 6.38 -0.26 -13.69
CA LEU A 825 6.55 0.14 -12.30
C LEU A 825 5.46 1.13 -11.91
N ILE A 826 4.51 0.67 -11.09
CA ILE A 826 3.39 1.50 -10.63
C ILE A 826 3.66 1.97 -9.21
N TYR A 827 3.38 3.24 -8.95
CA TYR A 827 3.56 3.83 -7.63
C TYR A 827 2.50 3.36 -6.62
N SER A 828 2.92 3.12 -5.37
CA SER A 828 2.04 2.82 -4.22
C SER A 828 2.57 3.45 -2.93
N GLU A 829 1.76 3.50 -1.87
CA GLU A 829 2.18 4.01 -0.56
C GLU A 829 3.33 3.19 0.09
N ASP A 830 3.55 1.95 -0.35
CA ASP A 830 4.68 1.11 0.09
C ASP A 830 5.94 1.28 -0.82
N GLY A 831 5.83 2.08 -1.89
CA GLY A 831 6.85 2.29 -2.94
C GLY A 831 6.43 1.79 -4.32
N TYR A 832 7.29 1.94 -5.32
CA TYR A 832 7.11 1.40 -6.67
C TYR A 832 7.03 -0.14 -6.65
N PHE A 833 6.00 -0.69 -7.29
CA PHE A 833 5.82 -2.13 -7.46
C PHE A 833 5.86 -2.52 -8.94
N LEU A 834 6.52 -3.64 -9.20
CA LEU A 834 6.65 -4.25 -10.51
C LEU A 834 5.38 -5.03 -10.85
N THR A 835 4.77 -4.76 -12.00
CA THR A 835 3.52 -5.39 -12.46
C THR A 835 3.73 -6.81 -12.97
N GLU A 836 4.83 -7.03 -13.68
CA GLU A 836 5.19 -8.31 -14.29
C GLU A 836 6.68 -8.63 -14.11
N LYS A 837 7.01 -9.92 -14.09
CA LYS A 837 8.40 -10.35 -13.93
C LYS A 837 9.21 -10.00 -15.19
N LYS A 838 10.30 -9.24 -15.02
CA LYS A 838 11.24 -8.89 -16.09
C LYS A 838 12.45 -9.83 -16.08
N ASP A 839 12.93 -10.18 -17.27
CA ASP A 839 14.14 -10.98 -17.51
C ASP A 839 15.22 -10.15 -18.21
N ILE A 840 16.46 -10.66 -18.30
CA ILE A 840 17.59 -9.90 -18.88
C ILE A 840 17.32 -9.49 -20.33
N GLU A 841 16.63 -10.33 -21.10
CA GLU A 841 16.25 -10.07 -22.50
C GLU A 841 15.27 -8.89 -22.65
N SER A 842 14.60 -8.50 -21.56
CA SER A 842 13.67 -7.35 -21.53
C SER A 842 14.34 -6.03 -21.12
N LEU A 843 15.65 -6.04 -20.87
CA LEU A 843 16.41 -4.83 -20.54
C LEU A 843 16.71 -4.02 -21.82
N PRO A 844 16.64 -2.68 -21.76
CA PRO A 844 17.00 -1.83 -22.91
C PRO A 844 18.45 -2.03 -23.34
N ASP A 845 18.72 -1.97 -24.65
CA ASP A 845 20.10 -2.00 -25.15
C ASP A 845 20.88 -0.76 -24.65
N ILE A 846 22.15 -0.97 -24.28
CA ILE A 846 23.02 0.06 -23.68
C ILE A 846 23.24 1.22 -24.67
N GLU A 847 23.16 0.95 -25.98
CA GLU A 847 23.24 1.97 -27.04
C GLU A 847 21.92 2.75 -27.27
N ASN A 848 20.77 2.24 -26.81
CA ASN A 848 19.43 2.78 -27.13
C ASN A 848 18.82 3.65 -26.01
N LEU A 849 19.68 4.35 -25.27
CA LEU A 849 19.32 5.21 -24.14
C LEU A 849 18.51 6.48 -24.52
N ASP A 850 18.30 6.75 -25.81
CA ASP A 850 17.63 7.94 -26.35
C ASP A 850 16.13 7.75 -26.66
N SER A 851 15.58 6.54 -26.42
CA SER A 851 14.21 6.16 -26.82
C SER A 851 13.12 7.06 -26.23
N HIS A 852 13.33 7.62 -25.04
CA HIS A 852 12.44 8.62 -24.43
C HIS A 852 12.31 9.87 -25.32
N TYR A 853 13.42 10.40 -25.81
CA TYR A 853 13.41 11.56 -26.71
C TYR A 853 12.86 11.20 -28.09
N HIS A 854 13.11 9.98 -28.58
CA HIS A 854 12.53 9.50 -29.84
C HIS A 854 11.00 9.47 -29.78
N LYS A 855 10.42 8.97 -28.68
CA LYS A 855 8.95 9.03 -28.45
C LYS A 855 8.43 10.47 -28.46
N ILE A 856 9.16 11.42 -27.86
CA ILE A 856 8.78 12.84 -27.90
C ILE A 856 8.89 13.41 -29.32
N PHE A 857 9.90 13.01 -30.10
CA PHE A 857 10.04 13.45 -31.49
C PHE A 857 8.96 12.86 -32.41
N ASP A 858 8.46 11.65 -32.10
CA ASP A 858 7.33 11.02 -32.79
C ASP A 858 6.00 11.76 -32.52
N ASP A 859 5.86 12.46 -31.39
CA ASP A 859 4.68 13.30 -31.09
C ASP A 859 4.59 14.53 -32.02
N PHE A 860 5.71 14.97 -32.59
CA PHE A 860 5.75 16.10 -33.51
C PHE A 860 5.51 15.64 -34.94
N GLU A 861 4.84 16.48 -35.74
CA GLU A 861 4.80 16.27 -37.18
C GLU A 861 6.22 16.26 -37.75
N GLU A 862 6.50 15.38 -38.72
CA GLU A 862 7.84 15.18 -39.29
C GLU A 862 8.55 16.49 -39.66
N LYS A 863 7.81 17.46 -40.22
CA LYS A 863 8.33 18.78 -40.58
C LYS A 863 8.94 19.54 -39.39
N TRP A 864 8.36 19.42 -38.20
CA TRP A 864 8.78 20.12 -36.99
C TRP A 864 9.95 19.42 -36.31
N SER A 865 9.97 18.08 -36.31
CA SER A 865 11.14 17.29 -35.89
C SER A 865 12.36 17.60 -36.77
N ARG A 866 12.15 17.85 -38.07
CA ARG A 866 13.20 18.33 -39.00
C ARG A 866 13.64 19.77 -38.72
N VAL A 867 12.73 20.66 -38.30
CA VAL A 867 13.11 22.02 -37.85
C VAL A 867 14.01 21.93 -36.61
N LEU A 868 13.71 21.08 -35.62
CA LEU A 868 14.59 20.83 -34.47
C LEU A 868 15.93 20.19 -34.87
N GLU A 869 15.92 19.27 -35.84
CA GLU A 869 17.15 18.71 -36.42
C GLU A 869 18.03 19.84 -36.99
N SER A 870 17.45 20.75 -37.77
CA SER A 870 18.18 21.89 -38.32
C SER A 870 18.68 22.86 -37.24
N ALA A 871 17.91 23.07 -36.17
CA ALA A 871 18.30 23.87 -35.02
C ALA A 871 19.54 23.28 -34.32
N SER A 872 19.57 21.95 -34.19
CA SER A 872 20.71 21.21 -33.60
C SER A 872 22.00 21.31 -34.44
N VAL A 873 21.87 21.54 -35.75
CA VAL A 873 22.99 21.80 -36.68
C VAL A 873 23.46 23.25 -36.57
N ILE A 874 22.54 24.20 -36.33
CA ILE A 874 22.90 25.60 -36.09
C ILE A 874 23.70 25.72 -34.78
N GLY A 875 23.26 25.12 -33.67
CA GLY A 875 24.00 25.20 -32.41
C GLY A 875 23.20 24.75 -31.20
N ASN A 876 23.83 24.81 -30.01
CA ASN A 876 23.12 24.56 -28.76
C ASN A 876 22.13 25.68 -28.42
N GLN A 877 22.42 26.89 -28.92
CA GLN A 877 21.56 28.06 -28.88
C GLN A 877 21.38 28.57 -30.32
N PHE A 878 20.16 28.95 -30.68
CA PHE A 878 19.81 29.34 -32.04
C PHE A 878 18.74 30.44 -32.04
N ASP A 879 18.67 31.17 -33.16
CA ASP A 879 17.69 32.22 -33.42
C ASP A 879 16.53 31.66 -34.26
N ALA A 880 15.31 31.80 -33.75
CA ALA A 880 14.08 31.34 -34.39
C ALA A 880 13.79 32.06 -35.71
N ASP A 881 14.20 33.33 -35.86
CA ASP A 881 14.07 34.08 -37.12
C ASP A 881 15.00 33.51 -38.21
N ILE A 882 16.21 33.09 -37.82
CA ILE A 882 17.11 32.39 -38.74
C ILE A 882 16.50 31.04 -39.16
N LEU A 883 15.93 30.28 -38.22
CA LEU A 883 15.25 29.02 -38.54
C LEU A 883 14.06 29.21 -39.48
N ALA A 884 13.22 30.21 -39.21
CA ALA A 884 12.08 30.56 -40.06
C ALA A 884 12.54 30.88 -41.49
N LYS A 885 13.63 31.66 -41.63
CA LYS A 885 14.24 31.98 -42.94
C LYS A 885 14.84 30.77 -43.65
N VAL A 886 15.47 29.84 -42.92
CA VAL A 886 16.03 28.59 -43.49
C VAL A 886 14.93 27.69 -44.06
N TRP A 887 13.78 27.63 -43.39
CA TRP A 887 12.66 26.79 -43.79
C TRP A 887 11.62 27.49 -44.67
N HIS A 888 11.69 28.82 -44.80
CA HIS A 888 10.66 29.66 -45.41
C HIS A 888 9.29 29.52 -44.71
N PHE A 889 9.30 29.39 -43.39
CA PHE A 889 8.10 29.37 -42.56
C PHE A 889 7.79 30.76 -42.00
N ASP A 890 6.54 30.98 -41.62
CA ASP A 890 6.16 32.16 -40.85
C ASP A 890 6.81 32.08 -39.46
N LEU A 891 7.37 33.20 -38.99
CA LEU A 891 8.04 33.25 -37.70
C LEU A 891 7.10 32.86 -36.56
N LEU A 892 5.82 33.26 -36.60
CA LEU A 892 4.85 32.91 -35.56
C LEU A 892 4.56 31.41 -35.51
N ASP A 893 4.56 30.73 -36.67
CA ASP A 893 4.39 29.28 -36.72
C ASP A 893 5.59 28.54 -36.12
N VAL A 894 6.80 29.05 -36.37
CA VAL A 894 8.04 28.53 -35.75
C VAL A 894 8.04 28.78 -34.24
N LEU A 895 7.73 30.00 -33.79
CA LEU A 895 7.67 30.33 -32.36
C LEU A 895 6.63 29.49 -31.62
N LYS A 896 5.44 29.31 -32.18
CA LYS A 896 4.40 28.44 -31.61
C LYS A 896 4.84 26.98 -31.50
N PHE A 897 5.63 26.50 -32.44
CA PHE A 897 6.23 25.18 -32.33
C PHE A 897 7.32 25.12 -31.26
N LEU A 898 8.20 26.12 -31.20
CA LEU A 898 9.26 26.19 -30.20
C LEU A 898 8.69 26.30 -28.78
N GLU A 899 7.59 27.01 -28.56
CA GLU A 899 6.84 27.01 -27.30
C GLU A 899 6.38 25.60 -26.90
N ARG A 900 5.87 24.79 -27.85
CA ARG A 900 5.52 23.38 -27.57
C ARG A 900 6.74 22.53 -27.24
N ALA A 901 7.89 22.83 -27.85
CA ALA A 901 9.13 22.16 -27.52
C ALA A 901 9.66 22.59 -26.14
N VAL A 902 9.41 23.83 -25.70
CA VAL A 902 9.64 24.31 -24.33
C VAL A 902 8.73 23.60 -23.34
N ASP A 903 7.43 23.46 -23.64
CA ASP A 903 6.46 22.73 -22.79
C ASP A 903 6.80 21.24 -22.61
N LYS A 904 7.58 20.68 -23.55
CA LYS A 904 8.07 19.29 -23.53
C LYS A 904 9.49 19.18 -22.95
N ASP A 905 10.00 20.23 -22.31
CA ASP A 905 11.33 20.33 -21.71
C ASP A 905 12.51 20.09 -22.69
N LEU A 906 12.29 20.27 -23.99
CA LEU A 906 13.35 20.13 -25.00
C LEU A 906 14.18 21.40 -25.16
N LEU A 907 13.54 22.56 -25.01
CA LEU A 907 14.13 23.87 -25.19
C LEU A 907 13.83 24.78 -24.01
N GLU A 908 14.70 25.78 -23.83
CA GLU A 908 14.53 26.91 -22.94
C GLU A 908 14.42 28.18 -23.79
N ASP A 909 13.38 28.97 -23.54
CA ASP A 909 13.26 30.32 -24.07
C ASP A 909 14.21 31.25 -23.29
N VAL A 910 15.17 31.84 -24.00
CA VAL A 910 16.13 32.77 -23.41
C VAL A 910 15.47 34.14 -23.31
N SER A 911 14.55 34.28 -22.36
CA SER A 911 13.64 35.43 -22.17
C SER A 911 14.26 36.85 -22.18
N HIS A 912 15.57 36.99 -22.04
CA HIS A 912 16.28 38.27 -22.11
C HIS A 912 16.89 38.57 -23.48
N GLN A 913 16.76 37.67 -24.47
CA GLN A 913 17.25 37.81 -25.84
C GLN A 913 16.12 37.48 -26.82
N ASP A 914 15.89 38.35 -27.80
CA ASP A 914 14.77 38.23 -28.73
C ASP A 914 14.94 37.04 -29.68
N ASN A 915 13.90 36.21 -29.84
CA ASN A 915 13.85 35.02 -30.68
C ASN A 915 14.91 33.94 -30.40
N ILE A 916 15.56 33.97 -29.24
CA ILE A 916 16.65 33.05 -28.92
C ILE A 916 16.15 31.88 -28.08
N TYR A 917 16.42 30.67 -28.55
CA TYR A 917 16.13 29.42 -27.83
C TYR A 917 17.40 28.62 -27.62
N ARG A 918 17.42 27.82 -26.55
CA ARG A 918 18.55 26.96 -26.17
C ARG A 918 18.05 25.56 -25.86
N PHE A 919 18.77 24.52 -26.26
CA PHE A 919 18.47 23.16 -25.82
C PHE A 919 18.70 23.02 -24.31
N CYS A 920 17.72 22.47 -23.59
CA CYS A 920 17.82 22.23 -22.15
C CYS A 920 19.01 21.33 -21.80
N ASP A 921 19.30 20.37 -22.69
CA ASP A 921 20.38 19.40 -22.52
C ASP A 921 21.02 19.04 -23.87
N LYS A 922 22.35 18.88 -23.86
CA LYS A 922 23.14 18.39 -24.99
C LYS A 922 22.76 16.97 -25.42
N ARG A 923 22.16 16.18 -24.52
CA ARG A 923 21.59 14.84 -24.81
C ARG A 923 20.50 14.90 -25.88
N ILE A 924 19.70 15.96 -25.92
CA ILE A 924 18.63 16.13 -26.91
C ILE A 924 19.22 16.26 -28.32
N ILE A 925 20.34 16.98 -28.46
CA ILE A 925 21.07 17.11 -29.73
C ILE A 925 21.61 15.75 -30.20
N SER A 926 22.13 14.93 -29.26
CA SER A 926 22.58 13.57 -29.57
C SER A 926 21.41 12.68 -30.00
N ALA A 927 20.31 12.74 -29.26
CA ALA A 927 19.09 11.98 -29.55
C ALA A 927 18.49 12.36 -30.91
N LEU A 928 18.45 13.64 -31.27
CA LEU A 928 18.01 14.11 -32.60
C LEU A 928 18.90 13.56 -33.72
N LYS A 929 20.22 13.54 -33.51
CA LYS A 929 21.16 12.95 -34.49
C LYS A 929 20.98 11.45 -34.64
N SER A 930 20.71 10.75 -33.53
CA SER A 930 20.44 9.30 -33.51
C SER A 930 19.09 8.97 -34.17
N TYR A 931 18.04 9.73 -33.85
CA TYR A 931 16.67 9.55 -34.36
C TYR A 931 16.60 9.54 -35.89
N PHE A 932 17.39 10.39 -36.56
CA PHE A 932 17.42 10.48 -38.01
C PHE A 932 18.61 9.74 -38.66
N LYS A 933 19.26 8.82 -37.95
CA LYS A 933 20.40 8.04 -38.45
C LYS A 933 19.91 6.67 -38.95
N ASP A 934 19.83 6.50 -40.27
CA ASP A 934 19.61 5.17 -40.85
C ASP A 934 20.92 4.36 -40.89
N ASP A 935 20.88 3.11 -40.44
CA ASP A 935 21.99 2.14 -40.45
C ASP A 935 22.60 1.88 -41.86
N LYS A 936 21.97 2.37 -42.92
CA LYS A 936 22.41 2.19 -44.31
C LYS A 936 23.45 3.22 -44.79
N ILE A 937 23.72 4.29 -44.03
CA ILE A 937 24.67 5.34 -44.42
C ILE A 937 25.99 5.16 -43.65
N LYS A 938 26.62 4.00 -43.82
CA LYS A 938 28.03 3.78 -43.50
C LYS A 938 28.76 3.66 -44.83
N GLN A 939 29.15 4.77 -45.47
CA GLN A 939 30.42 4.80 -46.22
C GLN A 939 30.87 6.13 -46.83
N ASP A 940 30.07 7.20 -46.95
CA ASP A 940 30.62 8.46 -47.46
C ASP A 940 29.77 9.70 -47.10
N GLY A 941 30.42 10.72 -46.50
CA GLY A 941 29.92 12.10 -46.38
C GLY A 941 28.87 12.46 -45.31
N GLU A 942 28.73 13.76 -45.03
CA GLU A 942 27.61 14.33 -44.27
C GLU A 942 26.29 14.15 -45.05
N ARG A 943 25.16 13.92 -44.35
CA ARG A 943 23.85 13.76 -45.01
C ARG A 943 23.50 15.01 -45.83
N GLN A 944 23.04 14.83 -47.07
CA GLN A 944 22.67 15.92 -47.99
C GLN A 944 21.74 16.97 -47.37
N ILE A 945 20.84 16.57 -46.48
CA ILE A 945 19.91 17.49 -45.79
C ILE A 945 20.64 18.48 -44.86
N ILE A 946 21.72 18.03 -44.20
CA ILE A 946 22.59 18.89 -43.35
C ILE A 946 23.33 19.90 -44.23
N THR A 947 23.83 19.45 -45.38
CA THR A 947 24.46 20.31 -46.40
C THR A 947 23.51 21.42 -46.84
N GLU A 948 22.25 21.10 -47.10
CA GLU A 948 21.23 22.09 -47.48
C GLU A 948 20.88 23.07 -46.35
N TYR A 949 20.79 22.61 -45.09
CA TYR A 949 20.61 23.50 -43.94
C TYR A 949 21.73 24.54 -43.85
N ASN A 950 22.99 24.11 -44.00
CA ASN A 950 24.16 24.99 -43.99
C ASN A 950 24.13 25.98 -45.17
N LYS A 951 23.81 25.54 -46.39
CA LYS A 951 23.68 26.43 -47.56
C LYS A 951 22.62 27.51 -47.34
N ARG A 952 21.45 27.15 -46.82
CA ARG A 952 20.37 28.11 -46.55
C ARG A 952 20.73 29.06 -45.41
N TYR A 953 21.34 28.56 -44.35
CA TYR A 953 21.87 29.40 -43.27
C TYR A 953 22.85 30.45 -43.82
N LEU A 954 23.82 30.04 -44.65
CA LEU A 954 24.80 30.97 -45.24
C LEU A 954 24.14 32.04 -46.12
N ARG A 955 23.05 31.71 -46.84
CA ARG A 955 22.25 32.71 -47.58
C ARG A 955 21.63 33.75 -46.65
N THR A 956 21.12 33.34 -45.47
CA THR A 956 20.59 34.30 -44.49
C THR A 956 21.67 35.22 -43.91
N GLN A 957 22.92 34.75 -43.89
CA GLN A 957 24.09 35.46 -43.36
C GLN A 957 24.96 36.10 -44.45
N SER A 958 24.43 36.31 -45.67
CA SER A 958 25.22 36.84 -46.80
C SER A 958 25.88 38.19 -46.50
N HIS A 959 25.22 39.05 -45.72
CA HIS A 959 25.76 40.34 -45.31
C HIS A 959 27.07 40.24 -44.50
N ILE A 960 27.27 39.14 -43.75
CA ILE A 960 28.50 38.85 -43.00
C ILE A 960 29.62 38.42 -43.96
N ILE A 961 29.26 37.64 -44.98
CA ILE A 961 30.20 37.16 -46.01
C ILE A 961 30.64 38.31 -46.93
N GLU A 962 29.72 39.20 -47.28
CA GLU A 962 29.95 40.32 -48.22
C GLU A 962 30.68 41.51 -47.58
N ASN A 963 30.50 41.73 -46.26
CA ASN A 963 31.09 42.85 -45.53
C ASN A 963 31.79 42.37 -44.24
N PRO A 964 32.81 41.48 -44.33
CA PRO A 964 33.45 40.91 -43.15
C PRO A 964 34.07 41.98 -42.24
N GLU A 965 34.53 43.09 -42.80
CA GLU A 965 35.17 44.21 -42.09
C GLU A 965 34.26 44.90 -41.06
N LYS A 966 32.94 44.80 -41.21
CA LYS A 966 31.95 45.39 -40.28
C LYS A 966 31.58 44.43 -39.14
N GLN A 967 32.04 43.19 -39.19
CA GLN A 967 31.62 42.10 -38.30
C GLN A 967 32.72 41.72 -37.33
N LYS A 968 32.34 41.15 -36.19
CA LYS A 968 33.29 40.64 -35.20
C LYS A 968 33.88 39.31 -35.69
N THR A 969 35.10 39.01 -35.27
CA THR A 969 35.78 37.76 -35.65
C THR A 969 34.96 36.52 -35.27
N GLU A 970 34.22 36.58 -34.16
CA GLU A 970 33.34 35.51 -33.69
C GLU A 970 32.21 35.18 -34.68
N ASP A 971 31.63 36.19 -35.32
CA ASP A 971 30.56 36.03 -36.32
C ASP A 971 31.12 35.46 -37.63
N LEU A 972 32.33 35.88 -38.00
CA LEU A 972 33.06 35.30 -39.14
C LEU A 972 33.40 33.83 -38.90
N LEU A 973 33.75 33.43 -37.67
CA LEU A 973 34.02 32.04 -37.32
C LEU A 973 32.78 31.15 -37.41
N LYS A 974 31.60 31.68 -37.06
CA LYS A 974 30.32 30.97 -37.21
C LYS A 974 30.02 30.69 -38.68
N VAL A 975 30.31 31.64 -39.56
CA VAL A 975 30.06 31.53 -41.00
C VAL A 975 31.10 30.65 -41.68
N ILE A 976 32.40 30.85 -41.41
CA ILE A 976 33.48 30.08 -42.05
C ILE A 976 33.39 28.57 -41.76
N ARG A 977 33.09 28.18 -40.51
CA ARG A 977 32.94 26.76 -40.12
C ARG A 977 31.90 26.02 -40.96
N ARG A 978 30.87 26.72 -41.42
CA ARG A 978 29.80 26.16 -42.25
C ARG A 978 30.10 26.24 -43.75
N MET A 979 31.04 27.10 -44.14
CA MET A 979 31.49 27.25 -45.54
C MET A 979 32.58 26.25 -45.91
N LEU A 980 33.49 25.90 -44.98
CA LEU A 980 34.61 24.97 -45.25
C LEU A 980 34.19 23.63 -45.90
N PRO A 981 33.11 22.95 -45.46
CA PRO A 981 32.69 21.70 -46.09
C PRO A 981 31.91 21.87 -47.42
N LEU A 982 31.72 23.10 -47.92
CA LEU A 982 30.87 23.37 -49.09
C LEU A 982 31.68 23.85 -50.30
N GLU A 983 31.61 23.12 -51.41
CA GLU A 983 32.32 23.45 -52.66
C GLU A 983 31.89 24.81 -53.26
N ASP A 984 30.62 25.20 -53.11
CA ASP A 984 30.06 26.44 -53.68
C ASP A 984 30.66 27.73 -53.07
N TYR A 985 31.35 27.64 -51.93
CA TYR A 985 31.81 28.78 -51.13
C TYR A 985 33.34 28.92 -51.04
N VAL A 986 34.10 28.10 -51.79
CA VAL A 986 35.58 28.04 -51.72
C VAL A 986 36.27 29.41 -51.89
N LYS A 987 35.78 30.26 -52.80
CA LYS A 987 36.39 31.58 -53.02
C LYS A 987 36.17 32.52 -51.83
N GLN A 988 34.95 32.54 -51.29
CA GLN A 988 34.58 33.37 -50.16
C GLN A 988 35.21 32.86 -48.86
N SER A 989 35.35 31.54 -48.71
CA SER A 989 36.01 30.93 -47.55
C SER A 989 37.49 31.29 -47.51
N ASN A 990 38.19 31.27 -48.65
CA ASN A 990 39.60 31.68 -48.73
C ASN A 990 39.83 33.13 -48.28
N ILE A 991 38.95 34.06 -48.69
CA ILE A 991 39.01 35.48 -48.27
C ILE A 991 38.79 35.61 -46.76
N LEU A 992 37.78 34.93 -46.23
CA LEU A 992 37.48 34.94 -44.79
C LEU A 992 38.57 34.28 -43.94
N ILE A 993 39.20 33.21 -44.45
CA ILE A 993 40.34 32.55 -43.80
C ILE A 993 41.50 33.55 -43.64
N LEU A 994 41.87 34.26 -44.71
CA LEU A 994 42.90 35.30 -44.65
C LEU A 994 42.52 36.41 -43.68
N ASP A 995 41.28 36.91 -43.73
CA ASP A 995 40.82 37.97 -42.82
C ASP A 995 40.89 37.52 -41.35
N ILE A 996 40.47 36.30 -41.03
CA ILE A 996 40.56 35.73 -39.67
C ILE A 996 42.02 35.57 -39.22
N ILE A 997 42.91 35.09 -40.11
CA ILE A 997 44.35 34.98 -39.82
C ILE A 997 44.93 36.35 -39.51
N CYS A 998 44.71 37.34 -40.39
CA CYS A 998 45.16 38.72 -40.20
C CYS A 998 44.63 39.32 -38.89
N ARG A 999 43.36 39.09 -38.55
CA ARG A 999 42.77 39.54 -37.28
C ARG A 999 43.44 38.91 -36.07
N TYR A 1000 43.75 37.61 -36.12
CA TYR A 1000 44.44 36.93 -35.03
C TYR A 1000 45.90 37.36 -34.90
N LEU A 1001 46.60 37.61 -36.00
CA LEU A 1001 47.95 38.17 -36.00
C LEU A 1001 47.96 39.60 -35.45
N TYR A 1002 47.11 40.48 -35.97
CA TYR A 1002 47.00 41.87 -35.52
C TYR A 1002 46.62 41.97 -34.03
N SER A 1003 45.73 41.08 -33.56
CA SER A 1003 45.34 41.00 -32.15
C SER A 1003 46.26 40.14 -31.28
N ASN A 1004 47.36 39.61 -31.84
CA ASN A 1004 48.37 38.76 -31.19
C ASN A 1004 47.83 37.48 -30.51
N LYS A 1005 46.69 36.96 -30.97
CA LYS A 1005 46.04 35.77 -30.38
C LYS A 1005 46.61 34.47 -30.97
N LEU A 1006 47.90 34.20 -30.76
CA LEU A 1006 48.62 33.06 -31.37
C LEU A 1006 48.04 31.68 -30.98
N GLY A 1007 47.49 31.54 -29.77
CA GLY A 1007 46.76 30.33 -29.36
C GLY A 1007 45.49 30.08 -30.19
N LYS A 1008 44.73 31.15 -30.48
CA LYS A 1008 43.55 31.07 -31.34
C LYS A 1008 43.91 30.79 -32.80
N LEU A 1009 45.07 31.28 -33.26
CA LEU A 1009 45.62 30.95 -34.57
C LEU A 1009 45.98 29.47 -34.66
N ASP A 1010 46.55 28.89 -33.60
CA ASP A 1010 46.82 27.45 -33.48
C ASP A 1010 45.54 26.61 -33.46
N ALA A 1011 44.50 27.05 -32.74
CA ALA A 1011 43.19 26.41 -32.74
C ALA A 1011 42.52 26.48 -34.12
N PHE A 1012 42.65 27.62 -34.82
CA PHE A 1012 42.14 27.80 -36.18
C PHE A 1012 42.93 26.96 -37.20
N ARG A 1013 44.26 26.82 -37.03
CA ARG A 1013 45.08 25.88 -37.80
C ARG A 1013 44.56 24.45 -37.67
N ASN A 1014 44.32 23.98 -36.44
CA ASN A 1014 43.81 22.64 -36.20
C ASN A 1014 42.41 22.42 -36.81
N LEU A 1015 41.60 23.48 -36.93
CA LEU A 1015 40.31 23.42 -37.65
C LEU A 1015 40.54 23.21 -39.15
N LEU A 1016 41.46 23.95 -39.77
CA LEU A 1016 41.76 23.86 -41.21
C LEU A 1016 42.42 22.52 -41.58
N GLU A 1017 43.24 21.95 -40.69
CA GLU A 1017 43.87 20.63 -40.85
C GLU A 1017 42.82 19.50 -40.95
N LYS A 1018 41.65 19.66 -40.34
CA LYS A 1018 40.54 18.68 -40.41
C LYS A 1018 39.72 18.75 -41.70
N HIS A 1019 39.93 19.76 -42.54
CA HIS A 1019 39.14 20.03 -43.75
C HIS A 1019 39.99 20.00 -45.03
N ASP A 1020 41.00 19.12 -45.10
CA ASP A 1020 41.84 18.86 -46.28
C ASP A 1020 42.49 20.08 -46.93
N PHE A 1021 43.00 21.02 -46.12
CA PHE A 1021 43.99 22.00 -46.59
C PHE A 1021 45.39 21.45 -46.32
N PRO A 1022 46.10 20.80 -47.26
CA PRO A 1022 47.39 20.16 -46.99
C PRO A 1022 48.53 21.16 -46.76
N ASP A 1023 48.51 22.29 -47.50
CA ASP A 1023 49.62 23.25 -47.53
C ASP A 1023 49.47 24.39 -46.49
N LEU A 1024 48.25 24.62 -46.02
CA LEU A 1024 47.92 25.80 -45.19
C LEU A 1024 48.27 25.63 -43.69
N PRO A 1025 47.98 24.49 -43.01
CA PRO A 1025 48.35 24.26 -41.62
C PRO A 1025 49.88 24.30 -41.37
N PRO A 1026 50.73 23.72 -42.24
CA PRO A 1026 52.19 23.87 -42.12
C PRO A 1026 52.65 25.32 -42.24
N LEU A 1027 52.08 26.10 -43.16
CA LEU A 1027 52.39 27.52 -43.31
C LEU A 1027 51.94 28.35 -42.11
N LEU A 1028 50.74 28.08 -41.56
CA LEU A 1028 50.26 28.71 -40.33
C LEU A 1028 51.12 28.38 -39.11
N LYS A 1029 51.66 27.17 -39.04
CA LYS A 1029 52.63 26.78 -38.01
C LYS A 1029 53.93 27.58 -38.15
N LYS A 1030 54.44 27.75 -39.37
CA LYS A 1030 55.63 28.59 -39.66
C LYS A 1030 55.36 30.07 -39.33
N LEU A 1031 54.22 30.61 -39.76
CA LEU A 1031 53.77 31.97 -39.45
C LEU A 1031 53.64 32.22 -37.96
N ARG A 1032 53.08 31.26 -37.20
CA ARG A 1032 53.00 31.36 -35.74
C ARG A 1032 54.38 31.37 -35.07
N ILE A 1033 55.35 30.59 -35.58
CA ILE A 1033 56.74 30.62 -35.09
C ILE A 1033 57.40 31.98 -35.41
N ILE A 1034 57.13 32.54 -36.60
CA ILE A 1034 57.63 33.85 -37.02
C ILE A 1034 57.02 34.97 -36.17
N ALA A 1035 55.71 34.93 -35.92
CA ALA A 1035 54.98 35.91 -35.11
C ALA A 1035 55.25 35.77 -33.59
N ASP A 1036 55.75 34.62 -33.12
CA ASP A 1036 56.08 34.39 -31.71
C ASP A 1036 57.48 34.93 -31.38
N ASP A 1037 57.53 36.19 -30.93
CA ASP A 1037 58.74 36.91 -30.53
C ASP A 1037 59.39 36.44 -29.21
N VAL A 1038 58.81 35.47 -28.49
CA VAL A 1038 59.29 35.08 -27.14
C VAL A 1038 59.85 33.67 -27.07
N ASN A 1039 59.25 32.71 -27.77
CA ASN A 1039 59.62 31.30 -27.62
C ASN A 1039 60.64 30.81 -28.66
N PHE A 1040 60.95 31.60 -29.68
CA PHE A 1040 61.82 31.19 -30.80
C PHE A 1040 62.93 32.23 -31.07
N THR A 1041 64.14 31.73 -31.37
CA THR A 1041 65.31 32.57 -31.61
C THR A 1041 65.28 33.24 -32.98
N PHE A 1042 65.93 34.41 -33.11
CA PHE A 1042 66.09 35.12 -34.37
C PHE A 1042 66.64 34.22 -35.50
N THR A 1043 67.63 33.38 -35.17
CA THR A 1043 68.21 32.39 -36.10
C THR A 1043 67.16 31.41 -36.62
N LYS A 1044 66.25 30.92 -35.76
CA LYS A 1044 65.17 30.00 -36.16
C LYS A 1044 64.15 30.67 -37.08
N LYS A 1045 63.85 31.96 -36.85
CA LYS A 1045 62.97 32.75 -37.71
C LYS A 1045 63.61 32.97 -39.09
N GLN A 1046 64.91 33.29 -39.12
CA GLN A 1046 65.68 33.50 -40.34
C GLN A 1046 65.79 32.22 -41.19
N GLU A 1047 66.03 31.06 -40.57
CA GLU A 1047 66.01 29.75 -41.27
C GLU A 1047 64.66 29.49 -41.95
N ILE A 1048 63.55 29.79 -41.29
CA ILE A 1048 62.20 29.59 -41.84
C ILE A 1048 61.93 30.57 -42.99
N LEU A 1049 62.39 31.81 -42.90
CA LEU A 1049 62.24 32.82 -43.97
C LEU A 1049 63.07 32.47 -45.20
N GLU A 1050 64.30 31.99 -45.02
CA GLU A 1050 65.16 31.50 -46.11
C GLU A 1050 64.53 30.27 -46.77
N GLU A 1051 64.02 29.31 -45.98
CA GLU A 1051 63.29 28.14 -46.46
C GLU A 1051 62.07 28.55 -47.31
N LEU A 1052 61.25 29.48 -46.82
CA LEU A 1052 60.05 29.97 -47.52
C LEU A 1052 60.39 30.77 -48.79
N SER A 1053 61.47 31.57 -48.77
CA SER A 1053 61.94 32.34 -49.92
C SER A 1053 62.46 31.42 -51.03
N GLU A 1054 63.20 30.37 -50.69
CA GLU A 1054 63.59 29.33 -51.66
C GLU A 1054 62.38 28.57 -52.21
N GLU A 1055 61.41 28.26 -51.35
CA GLU A 1055 60.18 27.58 -51.74
C GLU A 1055 59.34 28.43 -52.70
N GLU A 1056 59.30 29.75 -52.50
CA GLU A 1056 58.65 30.72 -53.39
C GLU A 1056 59.34 30.80 -54.75
N ILE A 1057 60.67 30.88 -54.80
CA ILE A 1057 61.44 30.87 -56.07
C ILE A 1057 61.23 29.56 -56.85
N ARG A 1058 60.99 28.44 -56.15
CA ARG A 1058 60.65 27.16 -56.78
C ARG A 1058 59.21 27.15 -57.29
N LYS A 1059 58.25 27.64 -56.52
CA LYS A 1059 56.82 27.68 -56.90
C LYS A 1059 56.50 28.73 -57.96
N SER A 1060 57.24 29.84 -58.04
CA SER A 1060 57.06 30.89 -59.06
C SER A 1060 57.39 30.43 -60.49
N LYS A 1061 57.99 29.24 -60.65
CA LYS A 1061 58.30 28.58 -61.93
C LYS A 1061 57.23 27.57 -62.37
N LEU A 1062 56.22 27.30 -61.54
CA LEU A 1062 55.10 26.40 -61.84
C LEU A 1062 53.94 27.18 -62.50
N PRO A 1063 53.09 26.51 -63.32
CA PRO A 1063 51.88 27.14 -63.87
C PRO A 1063 50.91 27.54 -62.75
N SER A 1064 50.17 28.64 -62.93
CA SER A 1064 49.26 29.18 -61.90
C SER A 1064 48.15 28.21 -61.43
N SER A 1065 47.88 27.16 -62.20
CA SER A 1065 46.94 26.09 -61.83
C SER A 1065 47.52 25.05 -60.85
N ALA A 1066 48.82 25.07 -60.58
CA ALA A 1066 49.51 24.08 -59.74
C ALA A 1066 49.83 24.59 -58.32
N VAL A 1067 49.38 25.81 -57.98
CA VAL A 1067 49.66 26.45 -56.70
C VAL A 1067 48.33 26.86 -56.06
N ASP A 1068 48.09 26.43 -54.81
CA ASP A 1068 46.94 26.88 -54.03
C ASP A 1068 47.05 28.40 -53.80
N PRO A 1069 46.13 29.21 -54.35
CA PRO A 1069 46.17 30.68 -54.24
C PRO A 1069 46.22 31.16 -52.79
N LEU A 1070 45.49 30.49 -51.89
CA LEU A 1070 45.42 30.86 -50.48
C LEU A 1070 46.74 30.60 -49.75
N ALA A 1071 47.34 29.43 -49.99
CA ALA A 1071 48.65 29.09 -49.43
C ALA A 1071 49.74 30.02 -49.98
N ASN A 1072 49.62 30.46 -51.24
CA ASN A 1072 50.56 31.40 -51.85
C ASN A 1072 50.42 32.82 -51.27
N ASP A 1073 49.19 33.31 -51.11
CA ASP A 1073 48.91 34.61 -50.50
C ASP A 1073 49.44 34.67 -49.06
N LEU A 1074 49.21 33.60 -48.28
CA LEU A 1074 49.75 33.50 -46.91
C LEU A 1074 51.27 33.44 -46.88
N ARG A 1075 51.89 32.72 -47.83
CA ARG A 1075 53.35 32.62 -47.94
C ARG A 1075 53.99 33.96 -48.29
N LEU A 1076 53.43 34.69 -49.25
CA LEU A 1076 53.85 36.04 -49.59
C LEU A 1076 53.66 36.99 -48.40
N LEU A 1077 52.56 36.87 -47.66
CA LEU A 1077 52.32 37.65 -46.45
C LEU A 1077 53.40 37.38 -45.38
N ILE A 1078 53.79 36.11 -45.16
CA ILE A 1078 54.88 35.75 -44.25
C ILE A 1078 56.23 36.35 -44.69
N ILE A 1079 56.50 36.43 -46.00
CA ILE A 1079 57.74 36.98 -46.55
C ILE A 1079 57.75 38.52 -46.48
N LEU A 1080 56.58 39.16 -46.61
CA LEU A 1080 56.42 40.63 -46.68
C LEU A 1080 56.20 41.33 -45.32
N GLU A 1081 55.78 40.61 -44.27
CA GLU A 1081 55.52 41.17 -42.93
C GLU A 1081 56.79 41.40 -42.06
N ILE A 1082 57.99 41.29 -42.64
CA ILE A 1082 59.27 41.70 -42.04
C ILE A 1082 59.96 42.67 -43.00
#